data_AF-A0A6C0EDF2-F1
#
_entry.id   AF-A0A6C0EDF2-F1
#
_cell.length_a   1.000
_cell.length_b   1.000
_cell.length_c   1.000
_cell.angle_alpha   90.00
_cell.angle_beta   90.00
_cell.angle_gamma   90.00
#
_symmetry.space_group_name_H-M   'P 1'
#
loop_
_entity.id
_entity.type
_entity.pdbx_description
1 polymer ?
#
loop_
_entity_poly.entity_id
_entity_poly.type
_entity_poly.pdbx_seq_one_letter_code
_entity_poly.pdbx_strand_id
1 'polypeptide(L)'
;MISMEIKKNELKNVINENMNKIDKRQLKRINKIVESNKEDEIEKLLNSMNNGNFKLETIQQKRKREKIDKKRNIRRRNEEEIVEYKDVYVSVKITILYKYKNRKSNESHPKDYDIKLKINIPKQNIKDKNYIKEYLKNGNDIKAHINEPFENYTEDNEMIIHSITFITEEELENEEKIEMIDMFMENATYPNIYPNETIPYEHEEHQCVYGALKHHYGWNKEYLFGIFRDFYYNNNNDTKRNNLDIDIEDIEDKEEFTINSGVSSRMLLHLAKLKDFSLYCFDLNYNLFEKNISRNRNLKSMAYIMANHHLYLITDPKIIKSIAEKYKMKTKHFTNLFRGEKEDIKDTFDLEIIENIGVNELNNYTNVNIMYSENDLTELHFQIFKDNNDLLMRVRTSGKKIIYIYYEKYKLHLHADINYHPLLDLDYKKVMKICEKIKIPYKNQSITSIMKDYENMFFGIKRIKLSKTKKNEILTKQSNKCNICKIVLDKKHYDHIRPLSNGGTNDLDNIQALCIGCHLDKTRNEQEQGVYVSINQSESTYNKITSEIFNSNLSKFWAFIEKKDVRIEKKYNIKRSIDINKCRRNILLYGKEDYPVYTVLDKPENYNQEEDIKTGFYFIESKNYMPLRGNGWYSHNMIKYCLENKIINKNNILYKLIPSLTIKNNYFKSFIENVVNNFDSIHKQGPNFFIGSFFMKNTEITKMTFTTDKKEALNQFFDGRKNNFIEYYENILYKIYKTNDIEFNENRIPIYLQILEEEAIELHKMETLINKYDGIVSYYNTDNCIASFKKGKSIDDIINNNYWDDDKKVLKYKYEDIEYKVEIERKGRYIRDELYKLFDQPINIKTDEKYDRDFSELVDEFVNSKKSGCILGRAGCGKSHLVKLIIEKLKLENNNEDDIDRIIGLAPTNKAAIIINGQTIHKFVASYFDNKKVLTNKLKNIRYIIVDEISMMTEIFYNVFLIIKKMFDIKFILVGDFGQLEPVGDRVGIVDYEKSPAFLELCDYNKLILEKCRRSDNKLFDLCKDVKNVDTTIFGKYMTFKNLSFTNKKRKEVNETCMTKYIENKIKKQELTEKDILIIKKEKFDENGQDIRLTKGMPIISKVNRVNMNIVNNQTFIVKEINKDIIIIEDEFDNNIIIEINKKDFSKLFYIAFCITVHKSQGATYNTNYTIHEWNLYTDKMKYVSLSRSTDIKFINIIIKSNK
;
A
#
# COMPACT_ATOMS: atom_id res chain seq x y z
N MET A 1 -67.29 -32.28 19.09
CA MET A 1 -67.45 -30.80 19.09
C MET A 1 -66.81 -30.16 20.32
N ILE A 2 -67.19 -30.53 21.54
CA ILE A 2 -66.65 -29.93 22.79
C ILE A 2 -65.11 -30.05 22.89
N SER A 3 -64.51 -31.22 22.59
CA SER A 3 -63.05 -31.41 22.58
C SER A 3 -62.32 -30.47 21.61
N MET A 4 -62.82 -30.35 20.38
CA MET A 4 -62.23 -29.52 19.34
C MET A 4 -62.30 -28.02 19.68
N GLU A 5 -63.35 -27.60 20.39
CA GLU A 5 -63.55 -26.20 20.81
C GLU A 5 -62.62 -25.82 21.98
N ILE A 6 -62.36 -26.76 22.88
CA ILE A 6 -61.35 -26.62 23.94
C ILE A 6 -59.95 -26.46 23.33
N LYS A 7 -59.55 -27.34 22.39
CA LYS A 7 -58.25 -27.26 21.71
C LYS A 7 -58.09 -25.98 20.89
N LYS A 8 -59.15 -25.47 20.27
CA LYS A 8 -59.11 -24.17 19.58
C LYS A 8 -58.91 -22.99 20.53
N ASN A 9 -59.50 -23.04 21.73
CA ASN A 9 -59.30 -22.01 22.75
C ASN A 9 -57.89 -22.07 23.35
N GLU A 10 -57.35 -23.26 23.61
CA GLU A 10 -55.93 -23.42 24.00
C GLU A 10 -54.99 -22.85 22.93
N LEU A 11 -55.21 -23.21 21.66
CA LEU A 11 -54.37 -22.71 20.57
C LEU A 11 -54.47 -21.18 20.43
N LYS A 12 -55.64 -20.57 20.62
CA LYS A 12 -55.80 -19.11 20.65
C LYS A 12 -54.98 -18.45 21.77
N ASN A 13 -54.95 -19.04 22.96
CA ASN A 13 -54.16 -18.52 24.08
C ASN A 13 -52.66 -18.60 23.79
N VAL A 14 -52.18 -19.73 23.27
CA VAL A 14 -50.77 -19.93 22.91
C VAL A 14 -50.33 -18.99 21.78
N ILE A 15 -51.20 -18.71 20.80
CA ILE A 15 -50.94 -17.73 19.74
C ILE A 15 -50.83 -16.33 20.34
N ASN A 16 -51.73 -15.94 21.24
CA ASN A 16 -51.71 -14.61 21.88
C ASN A 16 -50.44 -14.39 22.71
N GLU A 17 -49.99 -15.40 23.48
CA GLU A 17 -48.74 -15.33 24.25
C GLU A 17 -47.49 -15.19 23.36
N ASN A 18 -47.57 -15.66 22.10
CA ASN A 18 -46.46 -15.63 21.15
C ASN A 18 -46.66 -14.62 20.00
N MET A 19 -47.63 -13.71 20.07
CA MET A 19 -47.98 -12.77 19.00
C MET A 19 -46.79 -11.92 18.52
N ASN A 20 -45.86 -11.56 19.41
CA ASN A 20 -44.68 -10.77 19.08
C ASN A 20 -43.60 -11.57 18.30
N LYS A 21 -43.75 -12.90 18.19
CA LYS A 21 -42.82 -13.82 17.50
C LYS A 21 -43.40 -14.41 16.22
N ILE A 22 -44.66 -14.16 15.90
CA ILE A 22 -45.37 -14.71 14.73
C ILE A 22 -45.49 -13.64 13.65
N ASP A 23 -44.94 -13.89 12.46
CA ASP A 23 -45.06 -12.93 11.35
C ASP A 23 -46.45 -12.98 10.67
N LYS A 24 -46.78 -11.95 9.88
CA LYS A 24 -48.07 -11.84 9.18
C LYS A 24 -48.38 -13.02 8.23
N ARG A 25 -47.37 -13.70 7.66
CA ARG A 25 -47.57 -14.86 6.79
C ARG A 25 -47.83 -16.14 7.59
N GLN A 26 -47.14 -16.32 8.72
CA GLN A 26 -47.35 -17.42 9.65
C GLN A 26 -48.75 -17.34 10.26
N LEU A 27 -49.18 -16.15 10.72
CA LEU A 27 -50.50 -15.93 11.28
C LEU A 27 -51.62 -16.30 10.31
N LYS A 28 -51.49 -15.92 9.02
CA LYS A 28 -52.47 -16.26 7.98
C LYS A 28 -52.60 -17.77 7.73
N ARG A 29 -51.52 -18.52 7.95
CA ARG A 29 -51.45 -19.98 7.77
C ARG A 29 -52.00 -20.72 8.99
N ILE A 30 -51.73 -20.22 10.18
CA ILE A 30 -52.31 -20.69 11.45
C ILE A 30 -53.83 -20.53 11.40
N ASN A 31 -54.34 -19.36 11.00
CA ASN A 31 -55.78 -19.11 10.88
C ASN A 31 -56.45 -20.11 9.91
N LYS A 32 -55.78 -20.43 8.80
CA LYS A 32 -56.29 -21.42 7.83
C LYS A 32 -56.36 -22.85 8.39
N ILE A 33 -55.45 -23.22 9.30
CA ILE A 33 -55.47 -24.52 10.00
C ILE A 33 -56.56 -24.53 11.07
N VAL A 34 -56.75 -23.42 11.79
CA VAL A 34 -57.85 -23.28 12.77
C VAL A 34 -59.22 -23.34 12.08
N GLU A 35 -59.34 -22.78 10.88
CA GLU A 35 -60.54 -22.85 10.03
C GLU A 35 -60.79 -24.24 9.44
N SER A 36 -59.77 -25.11 9.32
CA SER A 36 -59.93 -26.43 8.69
C SER A 36 -60.72 -27.44 9.50
N ASN A 37 -60.98 -27.17 10.80
CA ASN A 37 -61.69 -28.04 11.74
C ASN A 37 -61.13 -29.47 11.84
N LYS A 38 -59.84 -29.69 11.53
CA LYS A 38 -59.17 -30.97 11.69
C LYS A 38 -58.42 -31.02 13.01
N GLU A 39 -58.92 -31.81 13.94
CA GLU A 39 -58.42 -31.88 15.32
C GLU A 39 -56.93 -32.28 15.39
N ASP A 40 -56.50 -33.24 14.57
CA ASP A 40 -55.09 -33.68 14.48
C ASP A 40 -54.12 -32.58 14.00
N GLU A 41 -54.57 -31.69 13.11
CA GLU A 41 -53.72 -30.60 12.62
C GLU A 41 -53.60 -29.48 13.66
N ILE A 42 -54.69 -29.22 14.39
CA ILE A 42 -54.72 -28.25 15.49
C ILE A 42 -53.85 -28.72 16.65
N GLU A 43 -53.92 -30.01 17.01
CA GLU A 43 -53.12 -30.60 18.10
C GLU A 43 -51.63 -30.65 17.77
N LYS A 44 -51.26 -30.98 16.52
CA LYS A 44 -49.87 -30.88 16.07
C LYS A 44 -49.34 -29.45 16.10
N LEU A 45 -50.19 -28.48 15.75
CA LEU A 45 -49.82 -27.07 15.80
C LEU A 45 -49.61 -26.59 17.24
N LEU A 46 -50.52 -26.95 18.15
CA LEU A 46 -50.43 -26.69 19.59
C LEU A 46 -49.14 -27.26 20.19
N ASN A 47 -48.84 -28.54 19.92
CA ASN A 47 -47.63 -29.19 20.42
C ASN A 47 -46.34 -28.58 19.85
N SER A 48 -46.35 -28.19 18.57
CA SER A 48 -45.21 -27.51 17.94
C SER A 48 -44.97 -26.12 18.53
N MET A 49 -46.04 -25.38 18.85
CA MET A 49 -45.95 -24.06 19.47
C MET A 49 -45.53 -24.12 20.93
N ASN A 50 -46.09 -25.04 21.72
CA ASN A 50 -45.75 -25.23 23.14
C ASN A 50 -44.31 -25.69 23.34
N ASN A 51 -43.78 -26.52 22.44
CA ASN A 51 -42.39 -27.01 22.50
C ASN A 51 -41.37 -26.03 21.90
N GLY A 52 -41.76 -24.79 21.56
CA GLY A 52 -40.86 -23.75 21.04
C GLY A 52 -40.27 -24.02 19.64
N ASN A 53 -40.70 -25.08 18.97
CA ASN A 53 -40.17 -25.58 17.69
C ASN A 53 -41.09 -25.25 16.51
N PHE A 54 -41.48 -23.99 16.37
CA PHE A 54 -42.36 -23.54 15.29
C PHE A 54 -41.57 -23.24 13.99
N LYS A 55 -41.30 -24.27 13.18
CA LYS A 55 -40.79 -24.14 11.80
C LYS A 55 -41.70 -24.88 10.81
N LEU A 56 -42.54 -24.16 10.07
CA LEU A 56 -43.37 -24.72 9.00
C LEU A 56 -42.54 -24.89 7.71
N GLU A 57 -42.14 -26.12 7.37
CA GLU A 57 -41.47 -26.47 6.11
C GLU A 57 -42.30 -26.07 4.87
N THR A 58 -41.62 -25.65 3.80
CA THR A 58 -42.28 -25.29 2.53
C THR A 58 -42.60 -26.53 1.68
N ILE A 59 -43.67 -26.46 0.87
CA ILE A 59 -44.11 -27.56 -0.03
C ILE A 59 -42.98 -27.98 -1.00
N GLN A 60 -42.06 -27.07 -1.33
CA GLN A 60 -40.87 -27.36 -2.14
C GLN A 60 -39.83 -28.22 -1.41
N GLN A 61 -39.70 -28.09 -0.08
CA GLN A 61 -38.80 -28.93 0.75
C GLN A 61 -39.36 -30.34 0.93
N LYS A 62 -40.68 -30.48 1.09
CA LYS A 62 -41.36 -31.78 1.17
C LYS A 62 -41.20 -32.62 -0.11
N ARG A 63 -41.32 -31.98 -1.29
CA ARG A 63 -41.08 -32.64 -2.60
C ARG A 63 -39.63 -33.06 -2.83
N LYS A 64 -38.66 -32.39 -2.20
CA LYS A 64 -37.24 -32.75 -2.27
C LYS A 64 -36.94 -33.97 -1.39
N ARG A 65 -37.58 -34.06 -0.22
CA ARG A 65 -37.48 -35.19 0.72
C ARG A 65 -38.14 -36.46 0.19
N GLU A 66 -39.34 -36.36 -0.38
CA GLU A 66 -40.03 -37.51 -1.01
C GLU A 66 -39.28 -38.10 -2.22
N LYS A 67 -38.51 -37.29 -2.96
CA LYS A 67 -37.64 -37.77 -4.04
C LYS A 67 -36.39 -38.50 -3.52
N ILE A 68 -35.90 -38.14 -2.35
CA ILE A 68 -34.75 -38.78 -1.71
C ILE A 68 -35.19 -40.11 -1.08
N ASP A 69 -36.37 -40.15 -0.46
CA ASP A 69 -36.90 -41.38 0.17
C ASP A 69 -37.39 -42.41 -0.86
N LYS A 70 -37.93 -41.99 -2.02
CA LYS A 70 -38.19 -42.91 -3.14
C LYS A 70 -36.92 -43.49 -3.75
N LYS A 71 -35.81 -42.74 -3.77
CA LYS A 71 -34.50 -43.27 -4.21
C LYS A 71 -33.89 -44.24 -3.19
N ARG A 72 -34.13 -44.04 -1.90
CA ARG A 72 -33.68 -44.95 -0.83
C ARG A 72 -34.50 -46.25 -0.76
N ASN A 73 -35.81 -46.20 -1.03
CA ASN A 73 -36.67 -47.39 -0.95
C ASN A 73 -36.61 -48.32 -2.17
N ILE A 74 -36.10 -47.86 -3.32
CA ILE A 74 -35.84 -48.74 -4.49
C ILE A 74 -34.58 -49.60 -4.30
N ARG A 75 -33.66 -49.20 -3.41
CA ARG A 75 -32.45 -49.98 -3.08
C ARG A 75 -32.66 -51.07 -2.02
N ARG A 76 -33.83 -51.13 -1.38
CA ARG A 76 -34.11 -52.06 -0.26
C ARG A 76 -34.96 -53.28 -0.64
N ARG A 77 -35.30 -53.45 -1.92
CA ARG A 77 -35.97 -54.65 -2.45
C ARG A 77 -35.09 -55.26 -3.53
N ASN A 78 -34.08 -55.98 -3.11
CA ASN A 78 -33.52 -57.16 -3.77
C ASN A 78 -32.81 -57.92 -2.65
N GLU A 79 -33.42 -59.02 -2.23
CA GLU A 79 -32.84 -60.00 -1.32
C GLU A 79 -31.68 -60.67 -2.05
N GLU A 80 -30.45 -60.37 -1.63
CA GLU A 80 -29.30 -61.23 -1.84
C GLU A 80 -28.93 -61.77 -0.46
N GLU A 81 -28.70 -63.09 -0.39
CA GLU A 81 -28.36 -63.83 0.82
C GLU A 81 -27.40 -63.05 1.71
N ILE A 82 -27.63 -63.02 3.04
CA ILE A 82 -26.72 -62.38 3.98
C ILE A 82 -25.41 -63.18 3.97
N VAL A 83 -24.50 -62.77 3.11
CA VAL A 83 -23.14 -63.31 3.05
C VAL A 83 -22.42 -62.77 4.30
N GLU A 84 -22.04 -63.66 5.21
CA GLU A 84 -21.25 -63.31 6.39
C GLU A 84 -19.82 -63.03 5.93
N TYR A 85 -19.26 -61.86 6.24
CA TYR A 85 -17.90 -61.49 5.87
C TYR A 85 -16.94 -61.67 7.04
N LYS A 86 -15.67 -61.95 6.75
CA LYS A 86 -14.60 -61.95 7.74
C LYS A 86 -13.34 -61.29 7.20
N ASP A 87 -12.57 -60.77 8.15
CA ASP A 87 -11.25 -60.23 7.90
C ASP A 87 -10.24 -61.33 7.63
N VAL A 88 -9.41 -61.10 6.61
CA VAL A 88 -8.34 -61.99 6.17
C VAL A 88 -7.11 -61.15 5.91
N TYR A 89 -5.99 -61.56 6.48
CA TYR A 89 -4.72 -60.85 6.40
C TYR A 89 -3.82 -61.57 5.39
N VAL A 90 -3.33 -60.85 4.39
CA VAL A 90 -2.53 -61.43 3.30
C VAL A 90 -1.33 -60.57 2.95
N SER A 91 -0.20 -61.20 2.66
CA SER A 91 0.96 -60.65 1.97
C SER A 91 0.85 -60.99 0.49
N VAL A 92 1.00 -59.98 -0.38
CA VAL A 92 0.76 -60.08 -1.81
C VAL A 92 1.96 -59.50 -2.54
N LYS A 93 2.67 -60.35 -3.30
CA LYS A 93 3.71 -59.91 -4.23
C LYS A 93 3.10 -59.62 -5.58
N ILE A 94 3.28 -58.40 -6.07
CA ILE A 94 2.73 -57.92 -7.35
C ILE A 94 3.78 -57.20 -8.17
N THR A 95 3.56 -57.11 -9.48
CA THR A 95 4.23 -56.17 -10.38
C THR A 95 3.19 -55.30 -11.05
N ILE A 96 3.39 -54.00 -11.07
CA ILE A 96 2.59 -53.07 -11.87
C ILE A 96 3.41 -52.64 -13.08
N LEU A 97 2.81 -52.79 -14.27
CA LEU A 97 3.35 -52.33 -15.54
C LEU A 97 2.77 -50.95 -15.85
N TYR A 98 3.56 -49.90 -15.58
CA TYR A 98 3.15 -48.52 -15.78
C TYR A 98 3.26 -48.08 -17.24
N LYS A 99 2.22 -47.41 -17.77
CA LYS A 99 2.18 -46.80 -19.11
C LYS A 99 2.10 -45.26 -19.01
N TYR A 100 3.07 -44.54 -19.59
CA TYR A 100 3.17 -43.07 -19.51
C TYR A 100 2.26 -42.33 -20.51
N LYS A 101 1.66 -41.20 -20.11
CA LYS A 101 0.73 -40.39 -20.93
C LYS A 101 1.36 -39.66 -22.12
N ASN A 102 2.68 -39.44 -22.15
CA ASN A 102 3.28 -38.43 -23.05
C ASN A 102 4.55 -38.86 -23.83
N ARG A 103 4.80 -40.16 -24.03
CA ARG A 103 5.89 -40.63 -24.91
C ARG A 103 5.33 -41.50 -26.04
N LYS A 104 5.83 -41.31 -27.27
CA LYS A 104 5.46 -42.11 -28.46
C LYS A 104 6.01 -43.55 -28.45
N SER A 105 6.58 -44.04 -27.34
CA SER A 105 7.06 -45.41 -27.18
C SER A 105 6.10 -46.22 -26.30
N ASN A 106 5.72 -47.43 -26.76
CA ASN A 106 4.89 -48.40 -26.02
C ASN A 106 5.68 -49.18 -24.94
N GLU A 107 6.71 -48.58 -24.35
CA GLU A 107 7.53 -49.27 -23.34
C GLU A 107 6.82 -49.22 -21.98
N SER A 108 6.44 -50.40 -21.48
CA SER A 108 5.88 -50.58 -20.13
C SER A 108 7.00 -50.78 -19.11
N HIS A 109 6.96 -50.04 -18.00
CA HIS A 109 7.95 -50.17 -16.94
C HIS A 109 7.39 -51.02 -15.78
N PRO A 110 7.92 -52.24 -15.54
CA PRO A 110 7.52 -53.06 -14.41
C PRO A 110 8.09 -52.51 -13.10
N LYS A 111 7.26 -52.49 -12.06
CA LYS A 111 7.69 -52.22 -10.69
C LYS A 111 7.06 -53.22 -9.73
N ASP A 112 7.90 -53.86 -8.94
CA ASP A 112 7.51 -54.92 -8.02
C ASP A 112 7.17 -54.35 -6.64
N TYR A 113 6.12 -54.88 -6.01
CA TYR A 113 5.69 -54.53 -4.67
C TYR A 113 5.42 -55.81 -3.87
N ASP A 114 5.71 -55.78 -2.58
CA ASP A 114 5.27 -56.78 -1.61
C ASP A 114 4.40 -56.05 -0.59
N ILE A 115 3.10 -56.32 -0.61
CA ILE A 115 2.10 -55.53 0.13
C ILE A 115 1.38 -56.45 1.08
N LYS A 116 1.39 -56.12 2.37
CA LYS A 116 0.56 -56.76 3.39
C LYS A 116 -0.70 -55.95 3.59
N LEU A 117 -1.86 -56.60 3.60
CA LEU A 117 -3.16 -55.93 3.67
C LEU A 117 -4.20 -56.78 4.37
N LYS A 118 -5.10 -56.09 5.07
CA LYS A 118 -6.34 -56.64 5.64
C LYS A 118 -7.48 -56.48 4.61
N ILE A 119 -8.11 -57.60 4.23
CA ILE A 119 -9.27 -57.60 3.33
C ILE A 119 -10.47 -58.24 4.00
N ASN A 120 -11.64 -57.69 3.73
CA ASN A 120 -12.91 -58.18 4.26
C ASN A 120 -13.66 -58.91 3.14
N ILE A 121 -13.73 -60.24 3.20
CA ILE A 121 -14.31 -61.07 2.13
C ILE A 121 -15.33 -62.08 2.68
N PRO A 122 -16.24 -62.60 1.83
CA PRO A 122 -17.20 -63.63 2.21
C PRO A 122 -16.55 -64.80 2.93
N LYS A 123 -17.17 -65.26 4.03
CA LYS A 123 -16.62 -66.28 4.93
C LYS A 123 -16.28 -67.60 4.23
N GLN A 124 -17.03 -67.94 3.18
CA GLN A 124 -16.81 -69.11 2.34
C GLN A 124 -15.55 -69.03 1.46
N ASN A 125 -15.01 -67.83 1.21
CA ASN A 125 -13.87 -67.58 0.33
C ASN A 125 -12.57 -67.21 1.07
N ILE A 126 -12.57 -67.17 2.40
CA ILE A 126 -11.42 -66.74 3.24
C ILE A 126 -10.11 -67.49 2.91
N LYS A 127 -10.19 -68.76 2.51
CA LYS A 127 -9.01 -69.60 2.19
C LYS A 127 -8.79 -69.78 0.69
N ASP A 128 -9.65 -69.22 -0.16
CA ASP A 128 -9.56 -69.35 -1.61
C ASP A 128 -8.64 -68.26 -2.19
N LYS A 129 -7.39 -68.63 -2.46
CA LYS A 129 -6.40 -67.72 -3.03
C LYS A 129 -6.79 -67.21 -4.42
N ASN A 130 -7.57 -67.96 -5.21
CA ASN A 130 -7.99 -67.51 -6.54
C ASN A 130 -9.07 -66.44 -6.42
N TYR A 131 -10.04 -66.65 -5.53
CA TYR A 131 -11.05 -65.63 -5.20
C TYR A 131 -10.38 -64.36 -4.67
N ILE A 132 -9.41 -64.49 -3.75
CA ILE A 132 -8.66 -63.34 -3.21
C ILE A 132 -7.86 -62.65 -4.33
N LYS A 133 -7.21 -63.41 -5.22
CA LYS A 133 -6.48 -62.85 -6.36
C LYS A 133 -7.39 -62.03 -7.28
N GLU A 134 -8.60 -62.50 -7.52
CA GLU A 134 -9.59 -61.82 -8.36
C GLU A 134 -10.21 -60.60 -7.63
N TYR A 135 -10.52 -60.75 -6.35
CA TYR A 135 -10.96 -59.67 -5.47
C TYR A 135 -9.94 -58.52 -5.46
N LEU A 136 -8.65 -58.84 -5.30
CA LEU A 136 -7.56 -57.86 -5.28
C LEU A 136 -7.27 -57.22 -6.64
N LYS A 137 -7.47 -57.95 -7.75
CA LYS A 137 -7.37 -57.38 -9.11
C LYS A 137 -8.44 -56.33 -9.39
N ASN A 138 -9.63 -56.51 -8.81
CA ASN A 138 -10.80 -55.67 -9.06
C ASN A 138 -11.05 -54.64 -7.93
N GLY A 139 -10.40 -54.77 -6.79
CA GLY A 139 -10.59 -53.95 -5.59
C GLY A 139 -9.69 -52.70 -5.53
N ASN A 140 -10.17 -51.66 -4.82
CA ASN A 140 -9.39 -50.44 -4.57
C ASN A 140 -8.33 -50.62 -3.46
N ASP A 141 -8.35 -51.74 -2.73
CA ASP A 141 -7.53 -51.98 -1.53
C ASP A 141 -6.03 -51.95 -1.84
N ILE A 142 -5.59 -52.55 -2.96
CA ILE A 142 -4.19 -52.48 -3.41
C ILE A 142 -3.83 -51.06 -3.90
N LYS A 143 -4.73 -50.39 -4.63
CA LYS A 143 -4.50 -49.02 -5.14
C LYS A 143 -4.31 -48.02 -4.00
N ALA A 144 -4.97 -48.22 -2.86
CA ALA A 144 -4.81 -47.38 -1.67
C ALA A 144 -3.43 -47.52 -0.99
N HIS A 145 -2.76 -48.67 -1.14
CA HIS A 145 -1.45 -48.94 -0.55
C HIS A 145 -0.28 -48.54 -1.46
N ILE A 146 -0.55 -48.22 -2.74
CA ILE A 146 0.46 -47.81 -3.73
C ILE A 146 0.27 -46.32 -4.04
N ASN A 147 0.83 -45.46 -3.20
CA ASN A 147 0.73 -44.01 -3.34
C ASN A 147 1.86 -43.44 -4.23
N GLU A 148 1.73 -43.55 -5.55
CA GLU A 148 2.52 -42.77 -6.50
C GLU A 148 1.68 -41.68 -7.19
N PRO A 149 2.22 -40.47 -7.43
CA PRO A 149 1.47 -39.37 -8.03
C PRO A 149 1.08 -39.69 -9.49
N PHE A 150 -0.23 -39.81 -9.75
CA PHE A 150 -0.84 -40.21 -11.02
C PHE A 150 -0.75 -39.19 -12.17
N GLU A 151 0.06 -38.14 -12.07
CA GLU A 151 0.05 -37.06 -13.08
C GLU A 151 0.59 -37.50 -14.45
N ASN A 152 1.42 -38.56 -14.51
CA ASN A 152 2.11 -38.98 -15.73
C ASN A 152 1.67 -40.33 -16.33
N TYR A 153 0.70 -41.04 -15.75
CA TYR A 153 0.33 -42.41 -16.15
C TYR A 153 -1.13 -42.52 -16.64
N THR A 154 -1.41 -43.52 -17.48
CA THR A 154 -2.77 -43.82 -18.00
C THR A 154 -3.58 -44.67 -17.01
N GLU A 155 -4.91 -44.68 -17.13
CA GLU A 155 -5.80 -45.54 -16.31
C GLU A 155 -5.62 -47.05 -16.59
N ASP A 156 -4.96 -47.41 -17.71
CA ASP A 156 -4.78 -48.79 -18.21
C ASP A 156 -3.46 -49.47 -17.75
N ASN A 157 -3.03 -49.25 -16.51
CA ASN A 157 -1.87 -49.97 -15.95
C ASN A 157 -2.21 -51.45 -15.71
N GLU A 158 -1.32 -52.38 -16.11
CA GLU A 158 -1.54 -53.82 -15.93
C GLU A 158 -0.91 -54.30 -14.61
N MET A 159 -1.69 -54.97 -13.76
CA MET A 159 -1.23 -55.53 -12.48
C MET A 159 -1.11 -57.06 -12.55
N ILE A 160 0.09 -57.56 -12.28
CA ILE A 160 0.41 -58.98 -12.23
C ILE A 160 0.62 -59.37 -10.77
N ILE A 161 -0.29 -60.16 -10.20
CA ILE A 161 -0.12 -60.74 -8.85
C ILE A 161 0.67 -62.05 -8.98
N HIS A 162 1.87 -62.09 -8.40
CA HIS A 162 2.78 -63.24 -8.42
C HIS A 162 2.43 -64.27 -7.36
N SER A 163 2.24 -63.84 -6.11
CA SER A 163 1.91 -64.74 -5.00
C SER A 163 1.07 -64.07 -3.93
N ILE A 164 0.24 -64.88 -3.25
CA ILE A 164 -0.56 -64.48 -2.10
C ILE A 164 -0.26 -65.46 -0.96
N THR A 165 0.14 -64.92 0.19
CA THR A 165 0.48 -65.66 1.40
C THR A 165 -0.43 -65.16 2.52
N PHE A 166 -1.08 -66.07 3.25
CA PHE A 166 -1.85 -65.69 4.43
C PHE A 166 -0.88 -65.37 5.57
N ILE A 167 -1.11 -64.25 6.24
CA ILE A 167 -0.34 -63.79 7.38
C ILE A 167 -1.26 -63.71 8.60
N THR A 168 -0.70 -63.61 9.80
CA THR A 168 -1.48 -63.33 11.02
C THR A 168 -1.71 -61.83 11.19
N GLU A 169 -2.66 -61.45 12.04
CA GLU A 169 -2.89 -60.06 12.42
C GLU A 169 -1.63 -59.46 13.09
N GLU A 170 -0.95 -60.22 13.96
CA GLU A 170 0.35 -59.84 14.55
C GLU A 170 1.46 -59.63 13.50
N GLU A 171 1.45 -60.37 12.37
CA GLU A 171 2.43 -60.21 11.28
C GLU A 171 2.16 -58.98 10.40
N LEU A 172 0.91 -58.51 10.34
CA LEU A 172 0.56 -57.22 9.74
C LEU A 172 0.96 -56.07 10.68
N GLU A 173 0.63 -56.19 11.97
CA GLU A 173 0.93 -55.20 13.01
C GLU A 173 2.45 -54.99 13.22
N ASN A 174 3.29 -56.01 12.98
CA ASN A 174 4.75 -55.89 13.10
C ASN A 174 5.43 -55.14 11.93
N GLU A 175 4.77 -54.96 10.79
CA GLU A 175 5.26 -54.15 9.65
C GLU A 175 4.54 -52.80 9.54
N GLU A 176 3.28 -52.72 10.02
CA GLU A 176 2.58 -51.48 10.39
C GLU A 176 3.06 -50.89 11.72
N LYS A 177 4.27 -51.25 12.18
CA LYS A 177 5.00 -50.47 13.18
C LYS A 177 5.37 -49.11 12.58
N ILE A 178 4.39 -48.23 12.70
CA ILE A 178 4.40 -46.78 12.70
C ILE A 178 5.32 -46.24 13.83
N GLU A 179 6.43 -46.92 14.16
CA GLU A 179 7.40 -46.43 15.15
C GLU A 179 8.30 -45.30 14.60
N MET A 180 8.21 -44.95 13.30
CA MET A 180 8.79 -43.71 12.79
C MET A 180 7.77 -42.58 12.70
N ILE A 181 6.61 -42.76 12.06
CA ILE A 181 5.68 -41.64 11.81
C ILE A 181 4.98 -41.16 13.09
N ASP A 182 4.45 -42.03 13.95
CA ASP A 182 3.86 -41.59 15.22
C ASP A 182 4.94 -41.05 16.17
N MET A 183 6.15 -41.63 16.14
CA MET A 183 7.29 -41.14 16.91
C MET A 183 7.80 -39.77 16.41
N PHE A 184 7.77 -39.47 15.09
CA PHE A 184 8.04 -38.15 14.52
C PHE A 184 6.89 -37.15 14.80
N MET A 185 5.63 -37.62 14.82
CA MET A 185 4.44 -36.79 15.05
C MET A 185 4.27 -36.38 16.52
N GLU A 186 4.61 -37.27 17.47
CA GLU A 186 4.53 -37.01 18.92
C GLU A 186 5.79 -36.33 19.49
N ASN A 187 6.98 -36.51 18.87
CA ASN A 187 8.25 -35.99 19.40
C ASN A 187 8.92 -34.88 18.57
N ALA A 188 8.26 -34.30 17.57
CA ALA A 188 8.83 -33.18 16.82
C ALA A 188 9.29 -32.07 17.78
N THR A 189 10.60 -31.84 17.85
CA THR A 189 11.15 -30.80 18.71
C THR A 189 10.91 -29.45 18.03
N TYR A 190 10.27 -28.55 18.77
CA TYR A 190 10.14 -27.14 18.39
C TYR A 190 11.24 -26.35 19.13
N PRO A 191 12.49 -26.30 18.64
CA PRO A 191 13.60 -25.63 19.32
C PRO A 191 13.36 -24.13 19.61
N ASN A 192 12.29 -23.54 19.05
CA ASN A 192 11.89 -22.16 19.26
C ASN A 192 10.97 -21.95 20.49
N ILE A 193 10.56 -23.02 21.17
CA ILE A 193 9.57 -22.99 22.27
C ILE A 193 10.25 -23.24 23.63
N TYR A 194 11.33 -24.02 23.66
CA TYR A 194 12.07 -24.35 24.87
C TYR A 194 13.46 -23.69 24.87
N PRO A 195 13.77 -22.77 25.81
CA PRO A 195 15.16 -22.40 26.06
C PRO A 195 15.91 -23.61 26.60
N ASN A 196 17.15 -23.80 26.17
CA ASN A 196 18.06 -24.90 26.55
C ASN A 196 18.34 -25.07 28.07
N GLU A 197 17.64 -24.38 28.97
CA GLU A 197 17.91 -24.38 30.42
C GLU A 197 16.66 -24.31 31.31
N THR A 198 15.48 -24.79 30.88
CA THR A 198 14.32 -24.87 31.80
C THR A 198 14.24 -26.21 32.51
N ILE A 199 14.42 -26.16 33.83
CA ILE A 199 14.16 -27.21 34.83
C ILE A 199 12.83 -27.91 34.50
N PRO A 200 12.76 -29.26 34.53
CA PRO A 200 11.56 -29.99 34.15
C PRO A 200 10.43 -29.60 35.10
N TYR A 201 9.37 -28.99 34.58
CA TYR A 201 8.08 -29.11 35.25
C TYR A 201 7.70 -30.59 35.25
N GLU A 202 6.97 -31.05 36.25
CA GLU A 202 6.37 -32.39 36.25
C GLU A 202 5.60 -32.57 34.93
N HIS A 203 6.23 -33.21 33.95
CA HIS A 203 5.61 -33.68 32.73
C HIS A 203 4.81 -34.94 33.10
N GLU A 204 3.83 -34.76 33.99
CA GLU A 204 2.77 -35.73 34.15
C GLU A 204 1.89 -35.63 32.91
N GLU A 205 1.73 -36.75 32.23
CA GLU A 205 0.95 -36.88 31.01
C GLU A 205 -0.42 -36.22 31.20
N HIS A 206 -0.80 -35.36 30.25
CA HIS A 206 -2.04 -34.57 30.28
C HIS A 206 -2.20 -33.51 31.40
N GLN A 207 -1.19 -33.27 32.26
CA GLN A 207 -1.25 -32.27 33.34
C GLN A 207 -0.36 -31.02 33.16
N CYS A 208 0.19 -30.82 31.96
CA CYS A 208 1.13 -29.74 31.64
C CYS A 208 0.64 -28.33 32.03
N VAL A 209 -0.64 -28.02 31.81
CA VAL A 209 -1.24 -26.71 32.11
C VAL A 209 -1.37 -26.50 33.62
N TYR A 210 -1.78 -27.54 34.36
CA TYR A 210 -1.86 -27.50 35.82
C TYR A 210 -0.47 -27.30 36.45
N GLY A 211 0.53 -28.02 35.96
CA GLY A 211 1.94 -27.86 36.37
C GLY A 211 2.45 -26.44 36.10
N ALA A 212 2.20 -25.91 34.89
CA ALA A 212 2.60 -24.55 34.51
C ALA A 212 1.96 -23.49 35.40
N LEU A 213 0.65 -23.57 35.69
CA LEU A 213 -0.06 -22.61 36.55
C LEU A 213 0.39 -22.68 38.00
N LYS A 214 0.60 -23.89 38.54
CA LYS A 214 1.17 -24.11 39.87
C LYS A 214 2.55 -23.49 39.99
N HIS A 215 3.40 -23.67 38.99
CA HIS A 215 4.74 -23.09 39.02
C HIS A 215 4.74 -21.56 38.86
N HIS A 216 4.00 -21.03 37.87
CA HIS A 216 4.03 -19.59 37.57
C HIS A 216 3.36 -18.72 38.63
N TYR A 217 2.31 -19.24 39.29
CA TYR A 217 1.45 -18.47 40.19
C TYR A 217 1.25 -19.10 41.58
N GLY A 218 1.77 -20.30 41.83
CA GLY A 218 1.61 -21.00 43.11
C GLY A 218 0.22 -21.60 43.34
N TRP A 219 -0.60 -21.74 42.30
CA TRP A 219 -2.00 -22.19 42.44
C TRP A 219 -2.11 -23.71 42.59
N ASN A 220 -2.97 -24.14 43.51
CA ASN A 220 -3.20 -25.55 43.80
C ASN A 220 -3.93 -26.27 42.64
N LYS A 221 -3.48 -27.49 42.29
CA LYS A 221 -4.01 -28.29 41.15
C LYS A 221 -5.49 -28.68 41.36
N GLU A 222 -5.90 -29.12 42.56
CA GLU A 222 -7.29 -29.50 42.85
C GLU A 222 -8.26 -28.31 42.72
N TYR A 223 -7.84 -27.14 43.17
CA TYR A 223 -8.63 -25.91 43.02
C TYR A 223 -8.79 -25.50 41.55
N LEU A 224 -7.71 -25.57 40.76
CA LEU A 224 -7.76 -25.31 39.32
C LEU A 224 -8.64 -26.32 38.59
N PHE A 225 -8.57 -27.59 38.97
CA PHE A 225 -9.43 -28.65 38.43
C PHE A 225 -10.91 -28.35 38.66
N GLY A 226 -11.29 -27.94 39.87
CA GLY A 226 -12.66 -27.52 40.18
C GLY A 226 -13.16 -26.43 39.22
N ILE A 227 -12.36 -25.38 39.00
CA ILE A 227 -12.70 -24.28 38.09
C ILE A 227 -12.90 -24.78 36.66
N PHE A 228 -11.98 -25.61 36.14
CA PHE A 228 -12.05 -26.08 34.76
C PHE A 228 -13.18 -27.08 34.54
N ARG A 229 -13.40 -27.99 35.50
CA ARG A 229 -14.51 -28.93 35.52
C ARG A 229 -15.86 -28.21 35.52
N ASP A 230 -16.01 -27.22 36.38
CA ASP A 230 -17.25 -26.45 36.47
C ASP A 230 -17.50 -25.65 35.16
N PHE A 231 -16.44 -25.12 34.54
CA PHE A 231 -16.53 -24.49 33.22
C PHE A 231 -16.92 -25.48 32.10
N TYR A 232 -16.38 -26.71 32.13
CA TYR A 232 -16.68 -27.77 31.16
C TYR A 232 -18.16 -28.15 31.18
N TYR A 233 -18.69 -28.45 32.37
CA TYR A 233 -20.09 -28.87 32.52
C TYR A 233 -21.09 -27.74 32.28
N ASN A 234 -20.75 -26.48 32.63
CA ASN A 234 -21.64 -25.35 32.41
C ASN A 234 -21.75 -24.93 30.92
N ASN A 235 -20.68 -25.05 30.12
CA ASN A 235 -20.73 -24.67 28.71
C ASN A 235 -21.29 -25.76 27.78
N ASN A 236 -21.25 -27.04 28.17
CA ASN A 236 -21.81 -28.14 27.38
C ASN A 236 -23.35 -28.11 27.25
N ASN A 237 -24.04 -27.22 27.97
CA ASN A 237 -25.48 -26.98 27.80
C ASN A 237 -25.80 -25.88 26.74
N ASP A 238 -24.83 -25.05 26.35
CA ASP A 238 -25.03 -23.87 25.46
C ASP A 238 -24.32 -23.96 24.08
N THR A 239 -23.58 -25.03 23.80
CA THR A 239 -22.73 -25.20 22.60
C THR A 239 -23.46 -25.52 21.29
N LYS A 240 -24.78 -25.32 21.17
CA LYS A 240 -25.50 -25.49 19.88
C LYS A 240 -25.46 -24.28 18.94
N ARG A 241 -24.80 -23.16 19.28
CA ARG A 241 -24.97 -21.92 18.49
C ARG A 241 -23.77 -21.21 17.90
N ASN A 242 -22.50 -21.52 18.20
CA ASN A 242 -21.40 -20.76 17.60
C ASN A 242 -20.08 -21.53 17.52
N ASN A 243 -20.00 -22.59 16.72
CA ASN A 243 -18.74 -23.03 16.10
C ASN A 243 -19.04 -23.70 14.75
N LEU A 244 -18.14 -23.47 13.80
CA LEU A 244 -17.98 -24.29 12.59
C LEU A 244 -17.45 -25.67 13.02
N ASP A 245 -18.35 -26.59 13.35
CA ASP A 245 -18.04 -28.01 13.59
C ASP A 245 -18.85 -28.79 12.55
N ILE A 246 -18.20 -29.41 11.55
CA ILE A 246 -17.95 -30.86 11.52
C ILE A 246 -19.17 -31.61 12.05
N ASP A 247 -19.89 -32.27 11.13
CA ASP A 247 -20.87 -33.31 11.46
C ASP A 247 -20.13 -34.42 12.22
N ILE A 248 -20.09 -34.31 13.54
CA ILE A 248 -19.74 -35.42 14.42
C ILE A 248 -21.02 -36.23 14.53
N GLU A 249 -21.05 -37.36 13.83
CA GLU A 249 -22.05 -38.41 14.05
C GLU A 249 -22.07 -38.79 15.53
N ASP A 250 -23.26 -39.08 16.04
CA ASP A 250 -23.63 -39.31 17.43
C ASP A 250 -22.54 -40.05 18.24
N ILE A 251 -21.79 -39.32 19.07
CA ILE A 251 -20.99 -39.93 20.14
C ILE A 251 -21.93 -40.13 21.33
N GLU A 252 -22.32 -41.39 21.57
CA GLU A 252 -23.15 -41.82 22.70
C GLU A 252 -22.40 -41.84 24.05
N ASP A 253 -21.10 -41.51 24.10
CA ASP A 253 -20.31 -41.50 25.34
C ASP A 253 -19.80 -40.09 25.69
N LYS A 254 -20.45 -39.40 26.64
CA LYS A 254 -19.86 -38.20 27.26
C LYS A 254 -18.75 -38.64 28.22
N GLU A 255 -17.50 -38.52 27.79
CA GLU A 255 -16.36 -38.71 28.69
C GLU A 255 -16.44 -37.78 29.91
N GLU A 256 -16.25 -38.36 31.10
CA GLU A 256 -16.22 -37.63 32.37
C GLU A 256 -14.94 -36.78 32.44
N PHE A 257 -15.07 -35.48 32.78
CA PHE A 257 -13.92 -34.60 32.90
C PHE A 257 -13.13 -34.90 34.19
N THR A 258 -11.95 -35.50 34.05
CA THR A 258 -11.05 -35.89 35.14
C THR A 258 -9.83 -34.98 35.23
N ILE A 259 -9.00 -35.13 36.27
CA ILE A 259 -7.77 -34.35 36.45
C ILE A 259 -6.77 -34.54 35.28
N ASN A 260 -6.88 -35.66 34.56
CA ASN A 260 -6.07 -35.99 33.39
C ASN A 260 -6.72 -35.51 32.08
N SER A 261 -7.89 -34.86 32.12
CA SER A 261 -8.49 -34.25 30.94
C SER A 261 -7.72 -32.98 30.55
N GLY A 262 -7.50 -32.81 29.24
CA GLY A 262 -6.80 -31.64 28.70
C GLY A 262 -7.52 -30.32 29.00
N VAL A 263 -6.73 -29.25 29.25
CA VAL A 263 -7.25 -27.90 29.50
C VAL A 263 -7.32 -27.11 28.19
N SER A 264 -8.51 -26.67 27.81
CA SER A 264 -8.71 -25.85 26.60
C SER A 264 -8.26 -24.38 26.79
N SER A 265 -7.99 -23.70 25.67
CA SER A 265 -7.70 -22.26 25.66
C SER A 265 -8.84 -21.40 26.26
N ARG A 266 -10.10 -21.83 26.10
CA ARG A 266 -11.27 -21.15 26.68
C ARG A 266 -11.34 -21.30 28.20
N MET A 267 -11.00 -22.48 28.72
CA MET A 267 -10.88 -22.71 30.17
C MET A 267 -9.80 -21.80 30.77
N LEU A 268 -8.65 -21.70 30.12
CA LEU A 268 -7.58 -20.77 30.51
C LEU A 268 -8.01 -19.31 30.43
N LEU A 269 -8.74 -18.91 29.38
CA LEU A 269 -9.28 -17.56 29.26
C LEU A 269 -10.26 -17.24 30.40
N HIS A 270 -11.11 -18.20 30.75
CA HIS A 270 -12.04 -18.07 31.87
C HIS A 270 -11.28 -17.86 33.19
N LEU A 271 -10.28 -18.69 33.46
CA LEU A 271 -9.41 -18.52 34.62
C LEU A 271 -8.68 -17.16 34.61
N ALA A 272 -8.20 -16.72 33.44
CA ALA A 272 -7.54 -15.42 33.28
C ALA A 272 -8.44 -14.24 33.63
N LYS A 273 -9.72 -14.31 33.27
CA LYS A 273 -10.73 -13.32 33.65
C LYS A 273 -11.07 -13.40 35.14
N LEU A 274 -11.24 -14.61 35.67
CA LEU A 274 -11.57 -14.83 37.09
C LEU A 274 -10.46 -14.34 38.03
N LYS A 275 -9.20 -14.59 37.69
CA LYS A 275 -8.02 -14.24 38.51
C LYS A 275 -7.35 -12.93 38.09
N ASP A 276 -7.91 -12.23 37.10
CA ASP A 276 -7.40 -10.99 36.52
C ASP A 276 -5.88 -11.06 36.24
N PHE A 277 -5.44 -11.99 35.38
CA PHE A 277 -4.06 -12.01 34.86
C PHE A 277 -4.01 -11.95 33.33
N SER A 278 -2.89 -11.46 32.79
CA SER A 278 -2.74 -11.31 31.35
C SER A 278 -2.42 -12.66 30.70
N LEU A 279 -3.22 -13.07 29.72
CA LEU A 279 -3.09 -14.32 28.97
C LEU A 279 -2.97 -14.03 27.48
N TYR A 280 -2.08 -14.73 26.80
CA TYR A 280 -1.94 -14.66 25.34
C TYR A 280 -1.77 -16.07 24.77
N CYS A 281 -2.61 -16.48 23.81
CA CYS A 281 -2.51 -17.77 23.14
C CYS A 281 -2.31 -17.59 21.64
N PHE A 282 -1.32 -18.28 21.08
CA PHE A 282 -0.84 -18.10 19.72
C PHE A 282 -0.89 -19.40 18.90
N ASP A 283 -1.16 -19.34 17.61
CA ASP A 283 -0.94 -20.46 16.69
C ASP A 283 0.56 -20.62 16.34
N LEU A 284 0.92 -21.66 15.56
CA LEU A 284 2.29 -21.88 15.05
C LEU A 284 2.89 -20.70 14.27
N ASN A 285 2.06 -19.77 13.79
CA ASN A 285 2.46 -18.57 13.03
C ASN A 285 2.59 -17.34 13.95
N TYR A 286 2.52 -17.60 15.25
CA TYR A 286 2.39 -16.66 16.34
C TYR A 286 1.15 -15.77 16.25
N ASN A 287 0.11 -16.11 15.47
CA ASN A 287 -1.16 -15.36 15.42
C ASN A 287 -1.92 -15.53 16.72
N LEU A 288 -2.30 -14.41 17.32
CA LEU A 288 -3.06 -14.40 18.56
C LEU A 288 -4.50 -14.85 18.28
N PHE A 289 -4.91 -15.98 18.85
CA PHE A 289 -6.28 -16.49 18.71
C PHE A 289 -7.12 -16.33 20.00
N GLU A 290 -6.47 -16.25 21.17
CA GLU A 290 -7.14 -15.92 22.44
C GLU A 290 -6.29 -14.96 23.28
N LYS A 291 -6.93 -14.00 23.99
CA LYS A 291 -6.23 -13.10 24.91
C LYS A 291 -7.09 -12.61 26.08
N ASN A 292 -6.42 -12.33 27.19
CA ASN A 292 -6.92 -11.51 28.29
C ASN A 292 -5.88 -10.43 28.65
N ILE A 293 -6.32 -9.19 28.85
CA ILE A 293 -5.45 -8.11 29.31
C ILE A 293 -5.91 -7.74 30.72
N SER A 294 -5.07 -8.05 31.70
CA SER A 294 -5.38 -7.79 33.10
C SER A 294 -5.17 -6.32 33.47
N ARG A 295 -5.93 -5.84 34.46
CA ARG A 295 -5.72 -4.53 35.09
C ARG A 295 -4.66 -4.60 36.20
N ASN A 296 -4.43 -5.79 36.74
CA ASN A 296 -3.45 -6.08 37.76
C ASN A 296 -2.03 -6.25 37.18
N ARG A 297 -1.15 -5.30 37.47
CA ARG A 297 0.25 -5.32 37.03
C ARG A 297 1.16 -6.22 37.88
N ASN A 298 0.67 -6.75 39.00
CA ASN A 298 1.47 -7.55 39.94
C ASN A 298 1.57 -9.04 39.53
N LEU A 299 0.72 -9.51 38.61
CA LEU A 299 0.78 -10.88 38.10
C LEU A 299 1.57 -10.94 36.79
N LYS A 300 2.50 -11.90 36.69
CA LYS A 300 3.27 -12.16 35.45
C LYS A 300 2.31 -12.52 34.31
N SER A 301 2.63 -12.10 33.09
CA SER A 301 1.84 -12.48 31.91
C SER A 301 2.11 -13.93 31.52
N MET A 302 1.07 -14.66 31.11
CA MET A 302 1.18 -16.01 30.60
C MET A 302 1.02 -16.02 29.09
N ALA A 303 1.90 -16.74 28.39
CA ALA A 303 1.88 -16.84 26.93
C ALA A 303 2.00 -18.30 26.50
N TYR A 304 1.11 -18.76 25.63
CA TYR A 304 1.12 -20.12 25.08
C TYR A 304 1.16 -20.10 23.56
N ILE A 305 1.79 -21.12 22.97
CA ILE A 305 1.66 -21.46 21.56
C ILE A 305 0.96 -22.82 21.44
N MET A 306 0.00 -22.92 20.53
CA MET A 306 -0.70 -24.16 20.22
C MET A 306 0.00 -24.83 19.04
N ALA A 307 0.40 -26.08 19.21
CA ALA A 307 0.97 -26.94 18.18
C ALA A 307 0.48 -28.37 18.43
N ASN A 308 0.14 -29.14 17.39
CA ASN A 308 -0.31 -30.54 17.52
C ASN A 308 -1.45 -30.71 18.56
N HIS A 309 -2.41 -29.78 18.59
CA HIS A 309 -3.52 -29.73 19.58
C HIS A 309 -3.10 -29.61 21.07
N HIS A 310 -1.84 -29.30 21.35
CA HIS A 310 -1.29 -29.12 22.68
C HIS A 310 -0.85 -27.66 22.93
N LEU A 311 -1.01 -27.16 24.15
CA LEU A 311 -0.60 -25.82 24.56
C LEU A 311 0.79 -25.83 25.19
N TYR A 312 1.76 -25.24 24.51
CA TYR A 312 3.14 -25.10 24.98
C TYR A 312 3.38 -23.71 25.57
N LEU A 313 3.93 -23.65 26.78
CA LEU A 313 4.21 -22.41 27.47
C LEU A 313 5.42 -21.70 26.86
N ILE A 314 5.28 -20.42 26.53
CA ILE A 314 6.39 -19.56 26.11
C ILE A 314 6.97 -18.91 27.36
N THR A 315 8.24 -19.21 27.68
CA THR A 315 8.92 -18.68 28.87
C THR A 315 9.90 -17.55 28.57
N ASP A 316 10.37 -17.39 27.32
CA ASP A 316 11.34 -16.34 26.94
C ASP A 316 10.71 -14.92 26.97
N PRO A 317 11.16 -14.03 27.87
CA PRO A 317 10.64 -12.67 27.96
C PRO A 317 10.84 -11.82 26.69
N LYS A 318 11.90 -12.08 25.91
CA LYS A 318 12.17 -11.37 24.65
C LYS A 318 11.16 -11.75 23.58
N ILE A 319 10.80 -13.03 23.50
CA ILE A 319 9.77 -13.53 22.58
C ILE A 319 8.40 -12.95 22.97
N ILE A 320 8.02 -13.02 24.25
CA ILE A 320 6.77 -12.45 24.76
C ILE A 320 6.69 -10.95 24.45
N LYS A 321 7.76 -10.19 24.68
CA LYS A 321 7.82 -8.74 24.38
C LYS A 321 7.71 -8.45 22.88
N SER A 322 8.46 -9.18 22.04
CA SER A 322 8.42 -9.06 20.57
C SER A 322 7.02 -9.33 20.02
N ILE A 323 6.35 -10.36 20.53
CA ILE A 323 5.01 -10.73 20.11
C ILE A 323 3.96 -9.72 20.60
N ALA A 324 4.04 -9.26 21.85
CA ALA A 324 3.16 -8.21 22.36
C ALA A 324 3.27 -6.90 21.55
N GLU A 325 4.45 -6.59 21.03
CA GLU A 325 4.66 -5.46 20.12
C GLU A 325 4.12 -5.70 18.70
N LYS A 326 4.16 -6.95 18.20
CA LYS A 326 3.63 -7.37 16.89
C LYS A 326 2.11 -7.22 16.78
N TYR A 327 1.36 -7.45 17.86
CA TYR A 327 -0.11 -7.37 17.89
C TYR A 327 -0.67 -5.98 18.19
N LYS A 328 0.19 -4.96 18.24
CA LYS A 328 -0.24 -3.57 18.06
C LYS A 328 -0.55 -3.36 16.57
N MET A 329 -1.85 -3.27 16.22
CA MET A 329 -2.41 -3.24 14.86
C MET A 329 -1.48 -2.61 13.79
N LYS A 330 -1.16 -3.36 12.74
CA LYS A 330 -0.44 -2.87 11.54
C LYS A 330 -1.37 -2.86 10.33
N THR A 331 -1.42 -1.75 9.61
CA THR A 331 -2.16 -1.59 8.35
C THR A 331 -1.36 -2.10 7.15
N LYS A 332 -2.04 -2.64 6.13
CA LYS A 332 -1.47 -3.35 4.96
C LYS A 332 -1.29 -2.46 3.72
N HIS A 333 -0.69 -1.28 3.86
CA HIS A 333 -0.40 -0.42 2.70
C HIS A 333 1.01 0.15 2.79
N PHE A 334 1.72 0.23 1.66
CA PHE A 334 3.10 0.72 1.58
C PHE A 334 3.18 1.88 0.60
N THR A 335 3.91 2.92 0.97
CA THR A 335 4.12 4.13 0.17
C THR A 335 5.58 4.51 0.31
N ASN A 336 6.27 4.86 -0.77
CA ASN A 336 7.67 5.32 -0.71
C ASN A 336 7.75 6.75 -0.13
N LEU A 337 6.64 7.49 -0.18
CA LEU A 337 6.48 8.81 0.40
C LEU A 337 6.99 8.91 1.86
N PHE A 338 6.68 7.93 2.72
CA PHE A 338 7.11 7.95 4.11
C PHE A 338 8.49 7.31 4.27
N ARG A 339 9.47 8.10 4.74
CA ARG A 339 10.80 7.62 5.10
C ARG A 339 10.68 6.78 6.37
N GLY A 340 10.50 5.48 6.23
CA GLY A 340 11.01 4.59 7.25
C GLY A 340 12.52 4.52 7.06
N GLU A 341 13.30 4.88 8.08
CA GLU A 341 14.52 4.10 8.28
C GLU A 341 14.06 2.65 8.26
N LYS A 342 14.46 1.89 7.23
CA LYS A 342 14.52 0.44 7.41
C LYS A 342 15.40 0.33 8.63
N GLU A 343 14.85 -0.11 9.78
CA GLU A 343 15.70 -0.65 10.82
C GLU A 343 16.54 -1.68 10.08
N ASP A 344 17.81 -1.34 9.82
CA ASP A 344 18.76 -2.26 9.24
C ASP A 344 18.81 -3.38 10.28
N ILE A 345 18.07 -4.45 9.99
CA ILE A 345 18.23 -5.73 10.64
C ILE A 345 19.74 -5.93 10.60
N LYS A 346 20.38 -6.02 11.78
CA LYS A 346 21.84 -6.18 11.92
C LYS A 346 22.35 -7.04 10.76
N ASP A 347 23.26 -6.52 9.96
CA ASP A 347 23.69 -7.17 8.73
C ASP A 347 24.24 -8.55 9.08
N THR A 348 23.48 -9.60 8.75
CA THR A 348 23.84 -10.98 9.12
C THR A 348 25.11 -11.44 8.42
N PHE A 349 25.52 -10.75 7.36
CA PHE A 349 26.69 -11.05 6.53
C PHE A 349 28.01 -10.45 7.04
N ASP A 350 28.03 -9.91 8.26
CA ASP A 350 29.27 -9.62 8.98
C ASP A 350 29.96 -10.90 9.49
N LEU A 351 29.23 -12.03 9.56
CA LEU A 351 29.75 -13.34 9.96
C LEU A 351 30.40 -14.07 8.76
N GLU A 352 31.35 -14.96 9.06
CA GLU A 352 32.00 -15.82 8.05
C GLU A 352 30.97 -16.58 7.20
N ILE A 353 31.23 -16.68 5.89
CA ILE A 353 30.40 -17.39 4.92
C ILE A 353 31.10 -18.69 4.55
N ILE A 354 30.42 -19.81 4.81
CA ILE A 354 30.82 -21.18 4.48
C ILE A 354 29.85 -21.70 3.41
N GLU A 355 30.26 -22.62 2.54
CA GLU A 355 29.45 -23.07 1.41
C GLU A 355 29.01 -24.53 1.54
N ASN A 356 27.75 -24.80 1.16
CA ASN A 356 27.22 -26.14 0.86
C ASN A 356 27.47 -27.22 1.94
N ILE A 357 27.34 -26.87 3.22
CA ILE A 357 27.51 -27.83 4.32
C ILE A 357 26.33 -28.80 4.40
N GLY A 358 26.61 -30.10 4.47
CA GLY A 358 25.59 -31.15 4.61
C GLY A 358 24.91 -31.12 5.99
N VAL A 359 23.68 -31.65 6.08
CA VAL A 359 22.86 -31.62 7.31
C VAL A 359 23.59 -32.24 8.52
N ASN A 360 24.31 -33.34 8.30
CA ASN A 360 25.05 -34.06 9.34
C ASN A 360 26.25 -33.28 9.91
N GLU A 361 26.76 -32.28 9.17
CA GLU A 361 27.93 -31.49 9.54
C GLU A 361 27.56 -30.15 10.17
N LEU A 362 26.27 -29.78 10.17
CA LEU A 362 25.79 -28.49 10.70
C LEU A 362 26.17 -28.29 12.18
N ASN A 363 26.19 -29.35 12.97
CA ASN A 363 26.54 -29.33 14.39
C ASN A 363 28.00 -28.91 14.67
N ASN A 364 28.88 -28.94 13.65
CA ASN A 364 30.28 -28.55 13.78
C ASN A 364 30.48 -27.02 13.75
N TYR A 365 29.42 -26.26 13.45
CA TYR A 365 29.49 -24.82 13.24
C TYR A 365 28.58 -24.06 14.22
N THR A 366 28.97 -22.83 14.56
CA THR A 366 28.11 -21.91 15.33
C THR A 366 28.40 -20.46 14.97
N ASN A 367 27.37 -19.60 14.94
CA ASN A 367 27.47 -18.18 14.59
C ASN A 367 28.13 -17.91 13.21
N VAL A 368 27.78 -18.68 12.19
CA VAL A 368 28.25 -18.49 10.81
C VAL A 368 27.10 -18.39 9.82
N ASN A 369 27.38 -17.85 8.63
CA ASN A 369 26.51 -17.94 7.46
C ASN A 369 26.88 -19.18 6.64
N ILE A 370 25.91 -20.02 6.31
CA ILE A 370 26.08 -21.12 5.37
C ILE A 370 25.31 -20.79 4.11
N MET A 371 26.02 -20.65 2.98
CA MET A 371 25.48 -20.33 1.67
C MET A 371 25.37 -21.60 0.82
N TYR A 372 24.17 -21.91 0.35
CA TYR A 372 23.92 -23.02 -0.55
C TYR A 372 23.85 -22.50 -1.99
N SER A 373 24.48 -23.23 -2.90
CA SER A 373 24.52 -22.96 -4.35
C SER A 373 23.20 -23.35 -5.02
N GLU A 374 22.08 -22.93 -4.43
CA GLU A 374 20.72 -23.21 -4.83
C GLU A 374 19.85 -22.00 -4.52
N ASN A 375 18.72 -21.85 -5.22
CA ASN A 375 17.81 -20.73 -5.03
C ASN A 375 16.59 -21.06 -4.16
N ASP A 376 16.54 -22.26 -3.58
CA ASP A 376 15.46 -22.74 -2.72
C ASP A 376 16.01 -23.75 -1.69
N LEU A 377 15.81 -23.49 -0.40
CA LEU A 377 16.22 -24.36 0.71
C LEU A 377 15.09 -25.28 1.18
N THR A 378 14.00 -25.44 0.42
CA THR A 378 12.88 -26.31 0.81
C THR A 378 13.36 -27.74 1.08
N GLU A 379 14.21 -28.29 0.21
CA GLU A 379 14.74 -29.65 0.39
C GLU A 379 15.67 -29.77 1.60
N LEU A 380 16.57 -28.79 1.78
CA LEU A 380 17.45 -28.75 2.95
C LEU A 380 16.65 -28.68 4.27
N HIS A 381 15.60 -27.85 4.33
CA HIS A 381 14.72 -27.76 5.49
C HIS A 381 14.07 -29.11 5.81
N PHE A 382 13.60 -29.80 4.78
CA PHE A 382 13.00 -31.11 4.92
C PHE A 382 14.00 -32.16 5.38
N GLN A 383 15.22 -32.17 4.84
CA GLN A 383 16.27 -33.08 5.28
C GLN A 383 16.68 -32.84 6.73
N ILE A 384 16.73 -31.58 7.19
CA ILE A 384 16.95 -31.25 8.61
C ILE A 384 15.84 -31.84 9.49
N PHE A 385 14.58 -31.74 9.06
CA PHE A 385 13.46 -32.35 9.78
C PHE A 385 13.60 -33.87 9.84
N LYS A 386 13.94 -34.52 8.73
CA LYS A 386 14.10 -35.98 8.66
C LYS A 386 15.24 -36.52 9.52
N ASP A 387 16.41 -35.87 9.47
CA ASP A 387 17.62 -36.37 10.12
C ASP A 387 17.71 -35.97 11.60
N ASN A 388 17.20 -34.78 11.96
CA ASN A 388 17.35 -34.22 13.30
C ASN A 388 16.04 -34.08 14.08
N ASN A 389 14.89 -34.40 13.46
CA ASN A 389 13.55 -34.17 14.00
C ASN A 389 13.27 -32.70 14.38
N ASP A 390 13.99 -31.76 13.75
CA ASP A 390 13.94 -30.33 14.09
C ASP A 390 13.13 -29.54 13.04
N LEU A 391 11.92 -29.10 13.42
CA LEU A 391 11.06 -28.31 12.53
C LEU A 391 11.35 -26.80 12.65
N LEU A 392 12.12 -26.26 11.71
CA LEU A 392 12.60 -24.87 11.77
C LEU A 392 11.53 -23.87 11.31
N MET A 393 10.98 -23.07 12.23
CA MET A 393 9.91 -22.10 11.92
C MET A 393 10.41 -20.71 11.49
N ARG A 394 11.69 -20.38 11.71
CA ARG A 394 12.27 -19.08 11.33
C ARG A 394 12.80 -19.07 9.91
N VAL A 395 11.88 -19.13 8.95
CA VAL A 395 12.18 -19.08 7.51
C VAL A 395 11.86 -17.72 6.90
N ARG A 396 12.62 -17.33 5.87
CA ARG A 396 12.24 -16.24 4.94
C ARG A 396 12.07 -16.82 3.55
N THR A 397 11.10 -16.29 2.82
CA THR A 397 10.70 -16.84 1.52
C THR A 397 10.70 -15.78 0.44
N SER A 398 10.84 -16.24 -0.81
CA SER A 398 10.63 -15.44 -2.02
C SER A 398 9.64 -16.20 -2.89
N GLY A 399 8.41 -15.69 -2.99
CA GLY A 399 7.29 -16.47 -3.53
C GLY A 399 7.08 -17.76 -2.74
N LYS A 400 7.19 -18.91 -3.43
CA LYS A 400 7.04 -20.25 -2.83
C LYS A 400 8.36 -20.90 -2.38
N LYS A 401 9.49 -20.22 -2.56
CA LYS A 401 10.83 -20.74 -2.26
C LYS A 401 11.31 -20.31 -0.88
N ILE A 402 12.03 -21.18 -0.17
CA ILE A 402 12.72 -20.80 1.07
C ILE A 402 14.08 -20.22 0.68
N ILE A 403 14.34 -18.96 1.02
CA ILE A 403 15.62 -18.32 0.70
C ILE A 403 16.56 -18.21 1.90
N TYR A 404 16.03 -18.41 3.11
CA TYR A 404 16.79 -18.33 4.34
C TYR A 404 16.11 -19.09 5.47
N ILE A 405 16.92 -19.72 6.33
CA ILE A 405 16.51 -20.43 7.53
C ILE A 405 17.45 -20.03 8.67
N TYR A 406 16.90 -19.69 9.85
CA TYR A 406 17.69 -19.56 11.07
C TYR A 406 17.59 -20.83 11.90
N TYR A 407 18.70 -21.50 12.13
CA TYR A 407 18.76 -22.71 12.96
C TYR A 407 19.24 -22.34 14.36
N GLU A 408 18.28 -22.18 15.28
CA GLU A 408 18.50 -21.66 16.64
C GLU A 408 19.44 -22.52 17.49
N LYS A 409 19.28 -23.85 17.40
CA LYS A 409 20.06 -24.85 18.15
C LYS A 409 21.56 -24.63 18.04
N TYR A 410 22.05 -24.33 16.83
CA TYR A 410 23.45 -24.09 16.53
C TYR A 410 23.78 -22.61 16.25
N LYS A 411 22.78 -21.72 16.31
CA LYS A 411 22.89 -20.30 15.92
C LYS A 411 23.44 -20.12 14.49
N LEU A 412 22.91 -20.89 13.55
CA LEU A 412 23.34 -20.86 12.15
C LEU A 412 22.37 -20.07 11.27
N HIS A 413 22.94 -19.37 10.30
CA HIS A 413 22.21 -18.65 9.28
C HIS A 413 22.36 -19.37 7.94
N LEU A 414 21.35 -20.15 7.54
CA LEU A 414 21.35 -20.89 6.28
C LEU A 414 20.73 -20.02 5.19
N HIS A 415 21.42 -19.81 4.07
CA HIS A 415 20.99 -18.95 2.96
C HIS A 415 21.04 -19.70 1.64
N ALA A 416 20.00 -19.56 0.83
CA ALA A 416 20.07 -19.91 -0.59
C ALA A 416 20.69 -18.74 -1.35
N ASP A 417 21.56 -19.01 -2.32
CA ASP A 417 22.04 -18.01 -3.25
C ASP A 417 20.92 -17.65 -4.23
N ILE A 418 20.26 -16.52 -3.97
CA ILE A 418 19.13 -16.05 -4.77
C ILE A 418 19.54 -15.59 -6.18
N ASN A 419 20.84 -15.43 -6.43
CA ASN A 419 21.39 -15.06 -7.73
C ASN A 419 22.00 -16.25 -8.47
N TYR A 420 21.99 -17.45 -7.85
CA TYR A 420 22.56 -18.65 -8.43
C TYR A 420 21.90 -18.99 -9.76
N HIS A 421 22.68 -18.90 -10.84
CA HIS A 421 22.25 -19.21 -12.19
C HIS A 421 23.41 -19.81 -13.00
N PRO A 422 23.57 -21.14 -13.02
CA PRO A 422 24.72 -21.82 -13.64
C PRO A 422 24.91 -21.46 -15.11
N LEU A 423 23.82 -21.40 -15.88
CA LEU A 423 23.87 -21.09 -17.32
C LEU A 423 24.30 -19.65 -17.62
N LEU A 424 24.20 -18.75 -16.63
CA LEU A 424 24.63 -17.35 -16.76
C LEU A 424 25.94 -17.10 -16.05
N ASP A 425 26.57 -18.15 -15.49
CA ASP A 425 27.76 -18.04 -14.64
C ASP A 425 27.55 -16.92 -13.60
N LEU A 426 26.43 -16.96 -12.87
CA LEU A 426 26.08 -15.96 -11.88
C LEU A 426 25.91 -16.62 -10.52
N ASP A 427 26.58 -16.07 -9.52
CA ASP A 427 26.55 -16.51 -8.13
C ASP A 427 26.63 -15.30 -7.18
N TYR A 428 26.48 -15.59 -5.89
CA TYR A 428 26.57 -14.59 -4.84
C TYR A 428 27.95 -13.92 -4.75
N LYS A 429 29.03 -14.62 -5.12
CA LYS A 429 30.40 -14.09 -5.07
C LYS A 429 30.58 -12.96 -6.08
N LYS A 430 30.05 -13.11 -7.29
CA LYS A 430 30.03 -12.05 -8.31
C LYS A 430 29.20 -10.86 -7.84
N VAL A 431 28.06 -11.12 -7.22
CA VAL A 431 27.21 -10.08 -6.64
C VAL A 431 27.90 -9.34 -5.49
N MET A 432 28.63 -10.05 -4.63
CA MET A 432 29.41 -9.47 -3.54
C MET A 432 30.51 -8.52 -4.07
N LYS A 433 31.27 -8.95 -5.09
CA LYS A 433 32.27 -8.09 -5.77
C LYS A 433 31.65 -6.82 -6.35
N ILE A 434 30.44 -6.92 -6.91
CA ILE A 434 29.71 -5.75 -7.42
C ILE A 434 29.35 -4.80 -6.27
N CYS A 435 28.76 -5.34 -5.20
CA CYS A 435 28.41 -4.59 -3.98
C CYS A 435 29.61 -3.84 -3.41
N GLU A 436 30.77 -4.48 -3.32
CA GLU A 436 32.04 -3.85 -2.91
C GLU A 436 32.43 -2.70 -3.84
N LYS A 437 32.43 -2.93 -5.16
CA LYS A 437 32.81 -1.93 -6.17
C LYS A 437 31.93 -0.68 -6.12
N ILE A 438 30.62 -0.85 -5.90
CA ILE A 438 29.65 0.25 -5.79
C ILE A 438 29.44 0.76 -4.35
N LYS A 439 30.13 0.19 -3.35
CA LYS A 439 30.05 0.57 -1.93
C LYS A 439 28.65 0.43 -1.32
N ILE A 440 27.95 -0.65 -1.66
CA ILE A 440 26.67 -1.05 -1.06
C ILE A 440 26.90 -2.32 -0.23
N PRO A 441 26.40 -2.41 1.02
CA PRO A 441 26.53 -3.62 1.83
C PRO A 441 25.89 -4.83 1.13
N TYR A 442 26.57 -5.97 1.16
CA TYR A 442 26.04 -7.22 0.64
C TYR A 442 25.11 -7.86 1.66
N LYS A 443 23.87 -8.14 1.26
CA LYS A 443 22.84 -8.76 2.11
C LYS A 443 22.21 -10.00 1.47
N ASN A 444 22.89 -10.63 0.51
CA ASN A 444 22.31 -11.63 -0.41
C ASN A 444 21.05 -11.09 -1.11
N GLN A 445 21.18 -9.89 -1.67
CA GLN A 445 20.09 -9.21 -2.38
C GLN A 445 20.12 -9.51 -3.89
N SER A 446 18.94 -9.45 -4.53
CA SER A 446 18.82 -9.73 -5.97
C SER A 446 19.41 -8.59 -6.78
N ILE A 447 19.79 -8.84 -8.04
CA ILE A 447 20.25 -7.77 -8.95
C ILE A 447 19.26 -6.61 -9.00
N THR A 448 17.95 -6.88 -9.05
CA THR A 448 16.91 -5.83 -9.03
C THR A 448 16.96 -4.99 -7.75
N SER A 449 17.18 -5.62 -6.58
CA SER A 449 17.34 -4.89 -5.33
C SER A 449 18.61 -4.04 -5.32
N ILE A 450 19.72 -4.58 -5.83
CA ILE A 450 20.98 -3.84 -5.97
C ILE A 450 20.79 -2.63 -6.89
N MET A 451 20.10 -2.80 -8.02
CA MET A 451 19.78 -1.70 -8.94
C MET A 451 19.01 -0.59 -8.23
N LYS A 452 18.01 -0.95 -7.40
CA LYS A 452 17.24 0.04 -6.62
C LYS A 452 18.09 0.74 -5.57
N ASP A 453 18.91 0.01 -4.82
CA ASP A 453 19.79 0.60 -3.81
C ASP A 453 20.86 1.49 -4.46
N TYR A 454 21.37 1.08 -5.62
CA TYR A 454 22.34 1.82 -6.40
C TYR A 454 21.73 3.05 -7.06
N GLU A 455 20.53 2.95 -7.60
CA GLU A 455 19.74 4.09 -8.08
C GLU A 455 19.51 5.10 -6.95
N ASN A 456 19.06 4.64 -5.79
CA ASN A 456 18.87 5.47 -4.61
C ASN A 456 20.18 6.09 -4.12
N MET A 457 21.32 5.44 -4.32
CA MET A 457 22.62 6.05 -4.01
C MET A 457 23.06 7.06 -5.07
N PHE A 458 22.78 6.78 -6.34
CA PHE A 458 23.21 7.58 -7.49
C PHE A 458 22.39 8.86 -7.65
N PHE A 459 21.06 8.72 -7.63
CA PHE A 459 20.12 9.84 -7.72
C PHE A 459 19.74 10.39 -6.34
N GLY A 460 19.77 9.56 -5.29
CA GLY A 460 19.56 10.03 -3.93
C GLY A 460 20.79 10.76 -3.46
N ILE A 461 20.72 12.09 -3.51
CA ILE A 461 21.82 12.95 -3.08
C ILE A 461 21.95 12.80 -1.57
N LYS A 462 22.90 11.99 -1.12
CA LYS A 462 23.27 11.90 0.30
C LYS A 462 24.03 13.14 0.69
N ARG A 463 23.73 13.71 1.86
CA ARG A 463 24.49 14.82 2.44
C ARG A 463 25.93 14.36 2.63
N ILE A 464 26.86 14.95 1.87
CA ILE A 464 28.28 14.65 2.03
C ILE A 464 28.84 15.33 3.28
N LYS A 465 29.76 14.64 3.96
CA LYS A 465 30.56 15.25 5.02
C LYS A 465 31.63 16.14 4.37
N LEU A 466 31.50 17.45 4.52
CA LEU A 466 32.44 18.40 3.93
C LEU A 466 33.84 18.27 4.54
N SER A 467 34.86 18.20 3.68
CA SER A 467 36.27 18.23 4.08
C SER A 467 36.65 19.57 4.73
N LYS A 468 37.75 19.60 5.51
CA LYS A 468 38.26 20.84 6.10
C LYS A 468 38.58 21.90 5.04
N THR A 469 39.14 21.49 3.91
CA THR A 469 39.43 22.37 2.76
C THR A 469 38.17 23.02 2.18
N LYS A 470 37.13 22.23 1.88
CA LYS A 470 35.86 22.76 1.36
C LYS A 470 35.16 23.68 2.36
N LYS A 471 35.19 23.34 3.66
CA LYS A 471 34.66 24.19 4.73
C LYS A 471 35.37 25.54 4.80
N ASN A 472 36.70 25.54 4.70
CA ASN A 472 37.49 26.76 4.69
C ASN A 472 37.19 27.60 3.44
N GLU A 473 37.05 26.98 2.27
CA GLU A 473 36.67 27.69 1.04
C GLU A 473 35.32 28.41 1.17
N ILE A 474 34.31 27.74 1.73
CA ILE A 474 32.98 28.34 2.00
C ILE A 474 33.11 29.50 3.00
N LEU A 475 33.88 29.33 4.08
CA LEU A 475 34.10 30.38 5.07
C LEU A 475 34.85 31.58 4.48
N THR A 476 35.85 31.36 3.63
CA THR A 476 36.58 32.42 2.94
C THR A 476 35.64 33.17 1.99
N LYS A 477 34.86 32.44 1.17
CA LYS A 477 33.80 33.02 0.30
C LYS A 477 32.79 33.85 1.11
N GLN A 478 32.48 33.44 2.33
CA GLN A 478 31.54 34.14 3.22
C GLN A 478 32.20 35.12 4.22
N SER A 479 33.50 35.38 4.10
CA SER A 479 34.26 36.24 5.03
C SER A 479 34.07 35.89 6.51
N ASN A 480 34.05 34.59 6.84
CA ASN A 480 33.80 34.04 8.18
C ASN A 480 32.46 34.46 8.82
N LYS A 481 31.46 34.83 8.01
CA LYS A 481 30.14 35.28 8.45
C LYS A 481 29.04 34.30 8.04
N CYS A 482 27.96 34.26 8.82
CA CYS A 482 26.77 33.47 8.54
C CYS A 482 26.18 33.91 7.21
N ASN A 483 25.84 32.99 6.31
CA ASN A 483 25.34 33.40 4.99
C ASN A 483 24.00 34.14 5.05
N ILE A 484 23.17 33.84 6.06
CA ILE A 484 21.85 34.46 6.26
C ILE A 484 21.98 35.76 7.05
N CYS A 485 22.41 35.71 8.32
CA CYS A 485 22.42 36.90 9.18
C CYS A 485 23.72 37.73 9.14
N LYS A 486 24.74 37.26 8.42
CA LYS A 486 26.05 37.92 8.24
C LYS A 486 26.83 38.22 9.53
N ILE A 487 26.44 37.64 10.67
CA ILE A 487 27.20 37.68 11.94
C ILE A 487 28.42 36.76 11.85
N VAL A 488 29.52 37.15 12.49
CA VAL A 488 30.75 36.33 12.57
C VAL A 488 30.44 34.97 13.19
N LEU A 489 30.92 33.90 12.55
CA LEU A 489 30.59 32.53 12.91
C LEU A 489 31.54 31.96 13.96
N ASP A 490 31.09 32.00 15.22
CA ASP A 490 31.78 31.34 16.33
C ASP A 490 31.49 29.83 16.35
N LYS A 491 30.21 29.46 16.53
CA LYS A 491 29.67 28.12 16.25
C LYS A 491 28.88 28.11 14.94
N LYS A 492 29.16 27.14 14.07
CA LYS A 492 28.62 27.09 12.70
C LYS A 492 28.17 25.70 12.27
N HIS A 493 27.08 25.67 11.52
CA HIS A 493 26.63 24.52 10.76
C HIS A 493 26.81 24.80 9.27
N TYR A 494 27.13 23.76 8.51
CA TYR A 494 27.17 23.84 7.05
C TYR A 494 25.93 23.15 6.53
N ASP A 495 25.21 23.86 5.68
CA ASP A 495 23.90 23.45 5.23
C ASP A 495 23.72 23.83 3.77
N HIS A 496 22.82 23.15 3.07
CA HIS A 496 22.57 23.41 1.67
C HIS A 496 21.78 24.70 1.48
N ILE A 497 21.91 25.42 0.37
CA ILE A 497 21.09 26.59 0.05
C ILE A 497 19.70 26.12 -0.38
N ARG A 498 19.65 25.30 -1.43
CA ARG A 498 18.51 24.45 -1.77
C ARG A 498 18.73 23.08 -1.13
N PRO A 499 17.82 22.57 -0.28
CA PRO A 499 18.01 21.28 0.40
C PRO A 499 17.95 20.11 -0.58
N LEU A 500 18.67 19.04 -0.26
CA LEU A 500 18.80 17.84 -1.09
C LEU A 500 17.46 17.17 -1.39
N SER A 501 16.56 17.13 -0.41
CA SER A 501 15.21 16.55 -0.53
C SER A 501 14.34 17.24 -1.57
N ASN A 502 14.68 18.46 -1.98
CA ASN A 502 13.97 19.23 -2.99
C ASN A 502 14.87 19.56 -4.20
N GLY A 503 15.80 18.67 -4.54
CA GLY A 503 16.63 18.77 -5.74
C GLY A 503 17.84 19.71 -5.62
N GLY A 504 18.30 20.03 -4.41
CA GLY A 504 19.60 20.67 -4.19
C GLY A 504 20.77 19.72 -4.41
N THR A 505 21.93 20.23 -4.81
CA THR A 505 23.16 19.43 -5.05
C THR A 505 24.18 19.57 -3.92
N ASN A 506 25.23 18.74 -3.93
CA ASN A 506 26.37 18.85 -3.01
C ASN A 506 27.49 19.78 -3.52
N ASP A 507 27.21 20.57 -4.56
CA ASP A 507 28.16 21.51 -5.13
C ASP A 507 28.41 22.66 -4.17
N LEU A 508 29.62 23.22 -4.19
CA LEU A 508 30.02 24.29 -3.27
C LEU A 508 29.11 25.51 -3.35
N ASP A 509 28.57 25.80 -4.53
CA ASP A 509 27.67 26.92 -4.77
C ASP A 509 26.28 26.72 -4.15
N ASN A 510 25.93 25.47 -3.81
CA ASN A 510 24.72 25.13 -3.08
C ASN A 510 24.97 24.86 -1.59
N ILE A 511 26.15 25.20 -1.05
CA ILE A 511 26.47 24.99 0.36
C ILE A 511 26.84 26.31 1.02
N GLN A 512 26.32 26.52 2.23
CA GLN A 512 26.52 27.73 3.01
C GLN A 512 26.84 27.42 4.47
N ALA A 513 27.67 28.28 5.10
CA ALA A 513 27.91 28.26 6.54
C ALA A 513 26.90 29.17 7.26
N LEU A 514 26.20 28.63 8.25
CA LEU A 514 25.14 29.30 9.01
C LEU A 514 25.45 29.27 10.51
N CYS A 515 25.00 30.29 11.25
CA CYS A 515 24.95 30.21 12.70
C CYS A 515 23.82 29.24 13.12
N ILE A 516 23.90 28.70 14.34
CA ILE A 516 22.95 27.70 14.85
C ILE A 516 21.49 28.20 14.73
N GLY A 517 21.23 29.46 15.10
CA GLY A 517 19.89 30.04 15.00
C GLY A 517 19.35 30.07 13.56
N CYS A 518 20.13 30.61 12.61
CA CYS A 518 19.71 30.68 11.21
C CYS A 518 19.54 29.29 10.57
N HIS A 519 20.35 28.32 10.98
CA HIS A 519 20.20 26.93 10.54
C HIS A 519 18.87 26.32 11.01
N LEU A 520 18.50 26.53 12.29
CA LEU A 520 17.24 26.06 12.85
C LEU A 520 16.03 26.69 12.15
N ASP A 521 16.06 28.01 11.91
CA ASP A 521 14.96 28.68 11.22
C ASP A 521 14.82 28.20 9.78
N LYS A 522 15.95 28.04 9.06
CA LYS A 522 15.94 27.50 7.70
C LYS A 522 15.34 26.11 7.67
N THR A 523 15.80 25.22 8.54
CA THR A 523 15.29 23.83 8.62
C THR A 523 13.78 23.81 8.86
N ARG A 524 13.28 24.67 9.76
CA ARG A 524 11.84 24.76 10.03
C ARG A 524 11.06 25.39 8.87
N ASN A 525 11.59 26.40 8.19
CA ASN A 525 10.94 26.98 7.00
C ASN A 525 10.83 25.95 5.87
N GLU A 526 11.86 25.11 5.69
CA GLU A 526 11.82 23.99 4.74
C GLU A 526 10.75 22.96 5.14
N GLN A 527 10.62 22.66 6.44
CA GLN A 527 9.53 21.84 6.97
C GLN A 527 8.15 22.47 6.74
N GLU A 528 8.02 23.79 6.88
CA GLU A 528 6.76 24.49 6.68
C GLU A 528 6.42 24.77 5.20
N GLN A 529 7.35 24.53 4.27
CA GLN A 529 7.14 24.66 2.81
C GLN A 529 7.02 23.30 2.09
N GLY A 530 7.07 22.18 2.82
CA GLY A 530 6.89 20.84 2.23
C GLY A 530 8.16 20.28 1.58
N VAL A 531 9.30 20.95 1.80
CA VAL A 531 10.58 20.73 1.12
C VAL A 531 11.30 19.44 1.60
N TYR A 532 10.76 18.76 2.61
CA TYR A 532 11.28 17.51 3.20
C TYR A 532 10.66 16.24 2.60
N VAL A 533 9.57 16.34 1.82
CA VAL A 533 8.97 15.20 1.12
C VAL A 533 9.94 14.75 0.03
N SER A 534 10.57 13.58 0.23
CA SER A 534 11.48 12.99 -0.75
C SER A 534 10.64 12.47 -1.91
N ILE A 535 10.70 13.13 -3.08
CA ILE A 535 9.96 12.67 -4.26
C ILE A 535 10.93 12.09 -5.26
N ASN A 536 10.67 10.87 -5.68
CA ASN A 536 11.36 10.27 -6.80
C ASN A 536 10.87 10.95 -8.09
N GLN A 537 11.78 11.64 -8.79
CA GLN A 537 11.42 12.47 -9.95
C GLN A 537 10.93 11.65 -11.16
N SER A 538 11.18 10.34 -11.17
CA SER A 538 10.81 9.44 -12.26
C SER A 538 9.60 8.56 -11.95
N GLU A 539 9.08 8.57 -10.71
CA GLU A 539 7.87 7.83 -10.34
C GLU A 539 6.62 8.68 -10.55
N SER A 540 5.64 8.08 -11.22
CA SER A 540 4.31 8.66 -11.41
C SER A 540 3.41 8.33 -10.23
N THR A 541 2.53 9.25 -9.88
CA THR A 541 1.43 9.08 -8.91
C THR A 541 0.09 9.17 -9.63
N TYR A 542 -0.92 8.45 -9.15
CA TYR A 542 -2.18 8.28 -9.88
C TYR A 542 -3.40 8.57 -9.02
N ASN A 543 -4.36 9.29 -9.60
CA ASN A 543 -5.76 9.21 -9.18
C ASN A 543 -6.38 7.90 -9.71
N LYS A 544 -7.63 7.64 -9.33
CA LYS A 544 -8.36 6.45 -9.76
C LYS A 544 -8.41 6.27 -11.29
N ILE A 545 -8.73 7.32 -12.06
CA ILE A 545 -8.88 7.21 -13.53
C ILE A 545 -7.55 6.87 -14.19
N THR A 546 -6.49 7.62 -13.89
CA THR A 546 -5.18 7.37 -14.51
C THR A 546 -4.62 6.02 -14.10
N SER A 547 -4.87 5.60 -12.85
CA SER A 547 -4.52 4.25 -12.39
C SER A 547 -5.26 3.16 -13.20
N GLU A 548 -6.56 3.32 -13.45
CA GLU A 548 -7.33 2.39 -14.28
C GLU A 548 -6.80 2.33 -15.72
N ILE A 549 -6.45 3.46 -16.32
CA ILE A 549 -5.85 3.51 -17.68
C ILE A 549 -4.58 2.66 -17.74
N PHE A 550 -3.59 2.89 -16.87
CA PHE A 550 -2.31 2.17 -16.90
C PHE A 550 -2.39 0.72 -16.40
N ASN A 551 -3.50 0.34 -15.76
CA ASN A 551 -3.78 -1.04 -15.36
C ASN A 551 -4.70 -1.80 -16.35
N SER A 552 -5.36 -1.09 -17.27
CA SER A 552 -6.25 -1.68 -18.27
C SER A 552 -5.52 -2.50 -19.34
N ASN A 553 -6.25 -3.40 -20.01
CA ASN A 553 -5.74 -4.14 -21.17
C ASN A 553 -5.42 -3.23 -22.37
N LEU A 554 -6.04 -2.05 -22.46
CA LEU A 554 -5.82 -1.06 -23.53
C LEU A 554 -4.43 -0.43 -23.47
N SER A 555 -3.77 -0.45 -22.31
CA SER A 555 -2.39 0.04 -22.11
C SER A 555 -1.38 -1.10 -21.98
N LYS A 556 -1.82 -2.37 -21.90
CA LYS A 556 -0.91 -3.51 -21.78
C LYS A 556 -0.17 -3.72 -23.10
N PHE A 557 1.15 -3.70 -23.02
CA PHE A 557 2.00 -4.02 -24.14
C PHE A 557 2.38 -5.52 -24.15
N TRP A 558 2.26 -6.17 -25.29
CA TRP A 558 2.67 -7.55 -25.51
C TRP A 558 3.75 -7.57 -26.60
N ALA A 559 4.95 -8.02 -26.25
CA ALA A 559 6.03 -8.17 -27.21
C ALA A 559 5.64 -9.11 -28.36
N PHE A 560 6.16 -8.86 -29.55
CA PHE A 560 5.91 -9.70 -30.73
C PHE A 560 6.76 -10.97 -30.67
N ILE A 561 6.12 -12.10 -30.38
CA ILE A 561 6.73 -13.43 -30.38
C ILE A 561 5.80 -14.38 -31.13
N GLU A 562 6.01 -14.53 -32.44
CA GLU A 562 5.13 -15.29 -33.33
C GLU A 562 5.73 -15.60 -34.70
N LYS A 563 5.17 -16.61 -35.36
CA LYS A 563 5.44 -16.86 -36.79
C LYS A 563 4.57 -15.97 -37.67
N LYS A 564 5.20 -15.35 -38.67
CA LYS A 564 4.48 -14.67 -39.73
C LYS A 564 3.92 -15.66 -40.73
N ASP A 565 2.71 -15.39 -41.21
CA ASP A 565 2.06 -16.15 -42.27
C ASP A 565 2.62 -15.74 -43.64
N VAL A 566 3.82 -16.23 -43.96
CA VAL A 566 4.54 -15.87 -45.19
C VAL A 566 4.99 -17.12 -45.94
N ARG A 567 4.74 -17.15 -47.25
CA ARG A 567 5.22 -18.22 -48.13
C ARG A 567 6.62 -17.87 -48.62
N ILE A 568 7.62 -18.60 -48.16
CA ILE A 568 9.02 -18.41 -48.56
C ILE A 568 9.31 -19.27 -49.79
N GLU A 569 9.58 -18.64 -50.94
CA GLU A 569 9.96 -19.35 -52.15
C GLU A 569 11.37 -19.95 -52.06
N LYS A 570 11.66 -21.03 -52.80
CA LYS A 570 12.96 -21.72 -52.82
C LYS A 570 14.16 -20.81 -53.11
N LYS A 571 13.96 -19.70 -53.82
CA LYS A 571 15.01 -18.70 -54.13
C LYS A 571 15.51 -17.93 -52.90
N TYR A 572 14.76 -17.94 -51.80
CA TYR A 572 15.09 -17.30 -50.52
C TYR A 572 15.71 -18.32 -49.54
N ASN A 573 16.88 -18.85 -49.91
CA ASN A 573 17.52 -19.95 -49.19
C ASN A 573 18.57 -19.51 -48.15
N ILE A 574 18.91 -18.22 -48.06
CA ILE A 574 19.79 -17.69 -47.01
C ILE A 574 18.93 -17.24 -45.84
N LYS A 575 19.03 -17.91 -44.71
CA LYS A 575 18.35 -17.55 -43.46
C LYS A 575 19.30 -16.82 -42.53
N ARG A 576 18.83 -15.75 -41.89
CA ARG A 576 19.56 -14.98 -40.87
C ARG A 576 18.64 -14.63 -39.71
N SER A 577 19.20 -14.67 -38.50
CA SER A 577 18.62 -14.08 -37.30
C SER A 577 19.28 -12.72 -37.09
N ILE A 578 18.49 -11.65 -37.09
CA ILE A 578 18.97 -10.28 -36.92
C ILE A 578 18.37 -9.73 -35.62
N ASP A 579 19.23 -9.40 -34.68
CA ASP A 579 18.89 -8.91 -33.35
C ASP A 579 19.23 -7.42 -33.19
N ILE A 580 18.38 -6.69 -32.46
CA ILE A 580 18.66 -5.30 -32.08
C ILE A 580 19.63 -5.31 -30.89
N ASN A 581 20.86 -4.87 -31.16
CA ASN A 581 21.94 -4.90 -30.19
C ASN A 581 21.62 -4.06 -28.94
N LYS A 582 21.37 -4.75 -27.81
CA LYS A 582 21.12 -4.17 -26.49
C LYS A 582 19.98 -3.13 -26.50
N CYS A 583 18.88 -3.46 -27.19
CA CYS A 583 17.76 -2.57 -27.50
C CYS A 583 17.36 -1.62 -26.34
N ARG A 584 16.85 -2.17 -25.23
CA ARG A 584 16.35 -1.38 -24.09
C ARG A 584 17.40 -0.48 -23.43
N ARG A 585 18.66 -0.96 -23.34
CA ARG A 585 19.77 -0.15 -22.82
C ARG A 585 20.01 1.06 -23.72
N ASN A 586 20.06 0.85 -25.02
CA ASN A 586 20.38 1.90 -25.98
C ASN A 586 19.22 2.88 -26.17
N ILE A 587 17.97 2.44 -25.97
CA ILE A 587 16.81 3.34 -25.83
C ILE A 587 17.05 4.37 -24.71
N LEU A 588 17.49 3.94 -23.52
CA LEU A 588 17.79 4.87 -22.42
C LEU A 588 19.01 5.79 -22.66
N LEU A 589 19.95 5.38 -23.51
CA LEU A 589 21.19 6.14 -23.78
C LEU A 589 21.05 7.15 -24.93
N TYR A 590 20.25 6.81 -25.94
CA TYR A 590 20.17 7.51 -27.23
C TYR A 590 18.75 7.93 -27.61
N GLY A 591 17.75 7.62 -26.79
CA GLY A 591 16.37 8.08 -26.97
C GLY A 591 16.30 9.60 -27.09
N LYS A 592 15.47 10.09 -28.00
CA LYS A 592 15.38 11.52 -28.34
C LYS A 592 14.20 12.23 -27.66
N GLU A 593 13.27 11.48 -27.09
CA GLU A 593 12.01 12.01 -26.57
C GLU A 593 11.98 11.96 -25.03
N ASP A 594 11.37 12.97 -24.41
CA ASP A 594 11.26 13.09 -22.96
C ASP A 594 10.29 12.04 -22.39
N TYR A 595 10.46 11.68 -21.11
CA TYR A 595 9.60 10.68 -20.47
C TYR A 595 8.45 11.31 -19.68
N PRO A 596 7.22 10.78 -19.77
CA PRO A 596 6.07 11.28 -19.05
C PRO A 596 6.08 10.85 -17.58
N VAL A 597 5.81 11.79 -16.67
CA VAL A 597 5.66 11.53 -15.23
C VAL A 597 4.32 12.08 -14.76
N TYR A 598 3.38 11.19 -14.48
CA TYR A 598 2.02 11.58 -14.10
C TYR A 598 1.91 11.93 -12.63
N THR A 599 0.97 12.80 -12.32
CA THR A 599 0.56 13.18 -10.97
C THR A 599 -0.89 12.81 -10.72
N VAL A 600 -1.31 12.90 -9.46
CA VAL A 600 -2.72 12.67 -9.09
C VAL A 600 -3.69 13.68 -9.73
N LEU A 601 -3.20 14.80 -10.27
CA LEU A 601 -4.03 15.82 -10.92
C LEU A 601 -4.35 15.52 -12.40
N ASP A 602 -3.57 14.64 -13.04
CA ASP A 602 -3.67 14.40 -14.48
C ASP A 602 -4.93 13.63 -14.85
N LYS A 603 -5.50 13.95 -16.01
CA LYS A 603 -6.74 13.31 -16.51
C LYS A 603 -6.73 13.17 -18.02
N PRO A 604 -7.45 12.17 -18.56
CA PRO A 604 -7.67 12.06 -20.00
C PRO A 604 -8.59 13.19 -20.48
N GLU A 605 -8.36 13.66 -21.70
CA GLU A 605 -9.13 14.70 -22.37
C GLU A 605 -9.35 14.34 -23.85
N ASN A 606 -10.33 14.97 -24.48
CA ASN A 606 -10.51 14.87 -25.93
C ASN A 606 -9.27 15.44 -26.65
N TYR A 607 -8.82 14.75 -27.68
CA TYR A 607 -7.74 15.24 -28.53
C TYR A 607 -8.30 16.19 -29.60
N ASN A 608 -7.68 17.35 -29.75
CA ASN A 608 -7.98 18.26 -30.85
C ASN A 608 -6.99 18.01 -32.00
N GLN A 609 -7.51 17.76 -33.19
CA GLN A 609 -6.72 17.39 -34.39
C GLN A 609 -5.75 18.50 -34.83
N GLU A 610 -5.99 19.75 -34.45
CA GLU A 610 -5.06 20.86 -34.75
C GLU A 610 -3.84 20.87 -33.82
N GLU A 611 -3.90 20.20 -32.67
CA GLU A 611 -2.81 20.20 -31.70
C GLU A 611 -1.62 19.33 -32.13
N ASP A 612 -0.43 19.73 -31.69
CA ASP A 612 0.78 18.95 -31.80
C ASP A 612 0.85 17.81 -30.77
N ILE A 613 1.57 16.75 -31.12
CA ILE A 613 1.79 15.59 -30.24
C ILE A 613 2.87 15.95 -29.19
N LYS A 614 2.42 16.25 -27.98
CA LYS A 614 3.25 16.48 -26.79
C LYS A 614 3.59 15.17 -26.08
N THR A 615 4.62 15.20 -25.22
CA THR A 615 4.97 14.10 -24.30
C THR A 615 3.76 13.67 -23.49
N GLY A 616 3.43 12.39 -23.54
CA GLY A 616 2.21 11.83 -22.92
C GLY A 616 1.77 10.55 -23.60
N PHE A 617 0.53 10.13 -23.32
CA PHE A 617 -0.12 8.98 -23.93
C PHE A 617 -1.40 9.40 -24.67
N TYR A 618 -1.71 8.70 -25.75
CA TYR A 618 -2.87 8.98 -26.60
C TYR A 618 -3.64 7.70 -26.87
N PHE A 619 -4.96 7.79 -26.77
CA PHE A 619 -5.82 6.70 -27.19
C PHE A 619 -6.08 6.80 -28.69
N ILE A 620 -5.81 5.72 -29.40
CA ILE A 620 -6.08 5.61 -30.83
C ILE A 620 -7.08 4.50 -31.13
N GLU A 621 -7.89 4.75 -32.15
CA GLU A 621 -8.68 3.74 -32.83
C GLU A 621 -7.98 3.34 -34.14
N SER A 622 -7.52 2.09 -34.21
CA SER A 622 -6.77 1.57 -35.34
C SER A 622 -6.95 0.06 -35.47
N LYS A 623 -6.89 -0.44 -36.71
CA LYS A 623 -6.82 -1.89 -36.99
C LYS A 623 -5.40 -2.36 -37.29
N ASN A 624 -4.41 -1.46 -37.21
CA ASN A 624 -3.02 -1.79 -37.49
C ASN A 624 -2.48 -2.81 -36.48
N TYR A 625 -1.84 -3.86 -37.00
CA TYR A 625 -1.26 -4.94 -36.19
C TYR A 625 0.18 -4.71 -35.76
N MET A 626 1.00 -4.06 -36.58
CA MET A 626 2.42 -3.80 -36.31
C MET A 626 2.73 -2.41 -36.86
N PRO A 627 3.35 -1.50 -36.09
CA PRO A 627 3.92 -1.67 -34.74
C PRO A 627 2.90 -1.60 -33.59
N LEU A 628 1.61 -1.34 -33.89
CA LEU A 628 0.54 -1.22 -32.89
C LEU A 628 0.02 -2.59 -32.47
N ARG A 629 -1.17 -2.70 -31.89
CA ARG A 629 -1.89 -3.97 -31.68
C ARG A 629 -3.39 -3.64 -31.68
N GLY A 630 -3.83 -2.88 -32.67
CA GLY A 630 -5.16 -2.32 -32.75
C GLY A 630 -5.36 -1.08 -31.87
N ASN A 631 -6.54 -0.98 -31.26
CA ASN A 631 -6.93 0.11 -30.36
C ASN A 631 -6.08 0.11 -29.08
N GLY A 632 -5.85 1.28 -28.49
CA GLY A 632 -5.15 1.34 -27.21
C GLY A 632 -4.58 2.71 -26.87
N TRP A 633 -4.05 2.80 -25.65
CA TRP A 633 -3.25 3.93 -25.19
C TRP A 633 -1.78 3.69 -25.55
N TYR A 634 -1.22 4.60 -26.34
CA TYR A 634 0.17 4.54 -26.78
C TYR A 634 0.92 5.81 -26.43
N SER A 635 2.21 5.68 -26.14
CA SER A 635 3.10 6.81 -25.91
C SER A 635 3.20 7.72 -27.13
N HIS A 636 3.45 9.00 -26.88
CA HIS A 636 3.72 9.99 -27.91
C HIS A 636 4.79 9.55 -28.94
N ASN A 637 5.77 8.74 -28.55
CA ASN A 637 6.82 8.22 -29.45
C ASN A 637 6.22 7.31 -30.52
N MET A 638 5.36 6.37 -30.11
CA MET A 638 4.64 5.50 -31.01
C MET A 638 3.71 6.30 -31.93
N ILE A 639 3.01 7.31 -31.39
CA ILE A 639 2.11 8.15 -32.18
C ILE A 639 2.85 8.96 -33.25
N LYS A 640 3.93 9.66 -32.87
CA LYS A 640 4.76 10.42 -33.81
C LYS A 640 5.28 9.51 -34.93
N TYR A 641 5.85 8.36 -34.56
CA TYR A 641 6.35 7.38 -35.52
C TYR A 641 5.25 6.87 -36.48
N CYS A 642 4.07 6.55 -35.95
CA CYS A 642 2.95 6.07 -36.77
C CYS A 642 2.40 7.15 -37.71
N LEU A 643 2.38 8.42 -37.29
CA LEU A 643 1.98 9.55 -38.15
C LEU A 643 3.01 9.79 -39.26
N GLU A 644 4.30 9.83 -38.92
CA GLU A 644 5.41 10.02 -39.89
C GLU A 644 5.42 8.94 -40.98
N ASN A 645 5.12 7.69 -40.59
CA ASN A 645 5.09 6.55 -41.50
C ASN A 645 3.71 6.28 -42.11
N LYS A 646 2.74 7.18 -41.91
CA LYS A 646 1.37 7.08 -42.45
C LYS A 646 0.64 5.77 -42.06
N ILE A 647 0.99 5.21 -40.90
CA ILE A 647 0.33 4.03 -40.30
C ILE A 647 -1.02 4.43 -39.71
N ILE A 648 -1.09 5.63 -39.14
CA ILE A 648 -2.32 6.28 -38.68
C ILE A 648 -2.36 7.72 -39.20
N ASN A 649 -3.50 8.38 -39.08
CA ASN A 649 -3.64 9.82 -39.25
C ASN A 649 -4.21 10.45 -37.95
N LYS A 650 -4.26 11.79 -37.88
CA LYS A 650 -4.74 12.49 -36.67
C LYS A 650 -6.20 12.17 -36.32
N ASN A 651 -7.04 11.74 -37.27
CA ASN A 651 -8.43 11.37 -36.99
C ASN A 651 -8.55 10.05 -36.23
N ASN A 652 -7.50 9.22 -36.25
CA ASN A 652 -7.44 8.00 -35.44
C ASN A 652 -7.25 8.30 -33.96
N ILE A 653 -6.81 9.51 -33.59
CA ILE A 653 -6.51 9.88 -32.20
C ILE A 653 -7.77 10.48 -31.57
N LEU A 654 -8.32 9.81 -30.55
CA LEU A 654 -9.57 10.24 -29.91
C LEU A 654 -9.31 11.02 -28.62
N TYR A 655 -8.37 10.54 -27.80
CA TYR A 655 -8.11 11.08 -26.48
C TYR A 655 -6.61 11.28 -26.24
N LYS A 656 -6.28 12.25 -25.39
CA LYS A 656 -4.93 12.51 -24.90
C LYS A 656 -4.89 12.43 -23.39
N LEU A 657 -3.79 11.96 -22.85
CA LEU A 657 -3.47 11.97 -21.43
C LEU A 657 -2.08 12.60 -21.32
N ILE A 658 -2.06 13.90 -20.96
CA ILE A 658 -0.83 14.70 -20.88
C ILE A 658 -0.40 14.79 -19.42
N PRO A 659 0.85 14.45 -19.09
CA PRO A 659 1.35 14.51 -17.73
C PRO A 659 1.63 15.96 -17.31
N SER A 660 1.40 16.26 -16.03
CA SER A 660 1.80 17.54 -15.44
C SER A 660 3.32 17.68 -15.29
N LEU A 661 4.08 16.56 -15.32
CA LEU A 661 5.53 16.54 -15.18
C LEU A 661 6.19 15.70 -16.28
N THR A 662 7.43 16.05 -16.62
CA THR A 662 8.25 15.32 -17.59
C THR A 662 9.69 15.28 -17.11
N ILE A 663 10.40 14.19 -17.39
CA ILE A 663 11.86 14.11 -17.22
C ILE A 663 12.54 14.07 -18.58
N LYS A 664 13.76 14.63 -18.66
CA LYS A 664 14.50 14.72 -19.92
C LYS A 664 14.91 13.34 -20.44
N ASN A 665 14.96 13.19 -21.77
CA ASN A 665 15.37 11.96 -22.46
C ASN A 665 16.71 11.36 -21.95
N ASN A 666 17.62 12.20 -21.48
CA ASN A 666 18.95 11.83 -21.00
C ASN A 666 19.04 11.60 -19.48
N TYR A 667 17.90 11.63 -18.76
CA TYR A 667 17.86 11.52 -17.31
C TYR A 667 18.58 10.27 -16.77
N PHE A 668 18.38 9.11 -17.43
CA PHE A 668 19.00 7.85 -17.02
C PHE A 668 20.38 7.61 -17.63
N LYS A 669 20.84 8.46 -18.56
CA LYS A 669 22.04 8.19 -19.37
C LYS A 669 23.28 7.97 -18.52
N SER A 670 23.59 8.93 -17.64
CA SER A 670 24.77 8.86 -16.78
C SER A 670 24.71 7.69 -15.80
N PHE A 671 23.52 7.35 -15.30
CA PHE A 671 23.31 6.21 -14.43
C PHE A 671 23.59 4.89 -15.15
N ILE A 672 23.03 4.70 -16.35
CA ILE A 672 23.23 3.49 -17.14
C ILE A 672 24.68 3.33 -17.58
N GLU A 673 25.37 4.41 -17.98
CA GLU A 673 26.80 4.40 -18.25
C GLU A 673 27.60 3.95 -17.02
N ASN A 674 27.24 4.45 -15.83
CA ASN A 674 27.88 4.07 -14.58
C ASN A 674 27.62 2.60 -14.19
N VAL A 675 26.40 2.10 -14.40
CA VAL A 675 26.05 0.68 -14.21
C VAL A 675 26.90 -0.20 -15.13
N VAL A 676 27.01 0.13 -16.41
CA VAL A 676 27.80 -0.68 -17.37
C VAL A 676 29.27 -0.74 -16.97
N ASN A 677 29.83 0.37 -16.46
CA ASN A 677 31.24 0.44 -16.05
C ASN A 677 31.54 -0.26 -14.71
N ASN A 678 30.53 -0.41 -13.85
CA ASN A 678 30.72 -1.02 -12.53
C ASN A 678 30.28 -2.49 -12.46
N PHE A 679 29.36 -2.91 -13.32
CA PHE A 679 28.76 -4.23 -13.28
C PHE A 679 29.38 -5.17 -14.32
N ASP A 680 30.71 -5.27 -14.36
CA ASP A 680 31.47 -5.93 -15.46
C ASP A 680 30.94 -7.35 -15.79
N SER A 681 30.63 -8.15 -14.76
CA SER A 681 30.10 -9.52 -14.90
C SER A 681 28.61 -9.60 -15.28
N ILE A 682 27.85 -8.52 -15.14
CA ILE A 682 26.39 -8.48 -15.41
C ILE A 682 25.95 -7.21 -16.18
N HIS A 683 26.83 -6.64 -16.99
CA HIS A 683 26.62 -5.34 -17.65
C HIS A 683 25.47 -5.35 -18.68
N LYS A 684 25.03 -6.53 -19.15
CA LYS A 684 23.81 -6.71 -19.94
C LYS A 684 22.58 -6.82 -19.04
N GLN A 685 22.68 -7.60 -17.97
CA GLN A 685 21.58 -7.93 -17.07
C GLN A 685 21.18 -6.73 -16.21
N GLY A 686 22.14 -5.93 -15.71
CA GLY A 686 21.89 -4.77 -14.85
C GLY A 686 20.86 -3.80 -15.43
N PRO A 687 21.09 -3.21 -16.63
CA PRO A 687 20.11 -2.35 -17.29
C PRO A 687 18.75 -3.03 -17.52
N ASN A 688 18.72 -4.31 -17.89
CA ASN A 688 17.47 -5.04 -18.11
C ASN A 688 16.68 -5.25 -16.81
N PHE A 689 17.33 -5.60 -15.70
CA PHE A 689 16.70 -5.71 -14.38
C PHE A 689 16.24 -4.36 -13.86
N PHE A 690 17.01 -3.30 -14.10
CA PHE A 690 16.62 -1.93 -13.77
C PHE A 690 15.33 -1.52 -14.48
N ILE A 691 15.26 -1.69 -15.80
CA ILE A 691 14.06 -1.39 -16.59
C ILE A 691 12.90 -2.31 -16.20
N GLY A 692 13.17 -3.60 -15.98
CA GLY A 692 12.17 -4.56 -15.50
C GLY A 692 11.53 -4.15 -14.18
N SER A 693 12.28 -3.47 -13.30
CA SER A 693 11.76 -2.96 -12.03
C SER A 693 10.69 -1.86 -12.18
N PHE A 694 10.62 -1.20 -13.35
CA PHE A 694 9.68 -0.10 -13.59
C PHE A 694 8.23 -0.57 -13.69
N PHE A 695 8.00 -1.86 -14.01
CA PHE A 695 6.68 -2.48 -14.12
C PHE A 695 6.11 -2.96 -12.78
N MET A 696 6.84 -2.83 -11.67
CA MET A 696 6.39 -3.32 -10.36
C MET A 696 5.15 -2.55 -9.87
N LYS A 697 3.98 -3.20 -9.95
CA LYS A 697 2.67 -2.69 -9.48
C LYS A 697 2.37 -3.06 -8.04
N ASN A 698 2.80 -4.24 -7.64
CA ASN A 698 2.62 -4.80 -6.33
C ASN A 698 3.84 -5.64 -5.93
N THR A 699 3.91 -6.00 -4.66
CA THR A 699 4.81 -7.03 -4.16
C THR A 699 4.01 -8.01 -3.33
N GLU A 700 4.17 -9.28 -3.67
CA GLU A 700 3.61 -10.38 -2.92
C GLU A 700 4.49 -10.65 -1.69
N ILE A 701 3.89 -10.63 -0.50
CA ILE A 701 4.52 -11.12 0.72
C ILE A 701 3.90 -12.46 1.08
N THR A 702 4.70 -13.50 0.94
CA THR A 702 4.36 -14.85 1.33
C THR A 702 4.94 -15.14 2.71
N LYS A 703 4.13 -15.67 3.61
CA LYS A 703 4.61 -16.33 4.83
C LYS A 703 4.42 -17.82 4.67
N MET A 704 5.39 -18.58 5.12
CA MET A 704 5.39 -20.04 5.03
C MET A 704 5.52 -20.62 6.43
N THR A 705 4.70 -21.62 6.72
CA THR A 705 4.70 -22.36 7.97
C THR A 705 4.49 -23.84 7.73
N PHE A 706 4.89 -24.64 8.71
CA PHE A 706 4.92 -26.09 8.60
C PHE A 706 4.22 -26.71 9.80
N THR A 707 3.57 -27.85 9.59
CA THR A 707 2.99 -28.67 10.67
C THR A 707 2.92 -30.11 10.20
N THR A 708 3.01 -31.06 11.12
CA THR A 708 2.77 -32.48 10.84
C THR A 708 1.27 -32.81 10.99
N ASP A 709 0.49 -31.97 11.67
CA ASP A 709 -0.95 -32.19 11.88
C ASP A 709 -1.83 -31.66 10.75
N LYS A 710 -2.67 -32.55 10.22
CA LYS A 710 -3.61 -32.26 9.13
C LYS A 710 -4.68 -31.24 9.54
N LYS A 711 -5.21 -31.34 10.77
CA LYS A 711 -6.30 -30.46 11.23
C LYS A 711 -5.81 -29.02 11.38
N GLU A 712 -4.60 -28.84 11.91
CA GLU A 712 -3.94 -27.56 12.01
C GLU A 712 -3.66 -26.94 10.63
N ALA A 713 -3.17 -27.74 9.68
CA ALA A 713 -2.95 -27.27 8.32
C ALA A 713 -4.24 -26.73 7.68
N LEU A 714 -5.34 -27.48 7.82
CA LEU A 714 -6.67 -27.08 7.34
C LEU A 714 -7.18 -25.81 8.03
N ASN A 715 -7.05 -25.72 9.36
CA ASN A 715 -7.45 -24.52 10.12
C ASN A 715 -6.70 -23.28 9.64
N GLN A 716 -5.40 -23.38 9.40
CA GLN A 716 -4.61 -22.26 8.90
C GLN A 716 -4.96 -21.87 7.45
N PHE A 717 -5.40 -22.82 6.64
CA PHE A 717 -5.88 -22.57 5.28
C PHE A 717 -7.23 -21.82 5.28
N PHE A 718 -8.14 -22.17 6.18
CA PHE A 718 -9.48 -21.56 6.28
C PHE A 718 -9.55 -20.25 7.09
N ASP A 719 -8.41 -19.67 7.50
CA ASP A 719 -8.26 -18.39 8.24
C ASP A 719 -8.73 -17.12 7.47
N GLY A 720 -9.69 -17.24 6.54
CA GLY A 720 -10.39 -16.13 5.90
C GLY A 720 -9.58 -15.26 4.91
N ARG A 721 -8.34 -15.65 4.56
CA ARG A 721 -7.50 -14.93 3.58
C ARG A 721 -7.64 -15.56 2.19
N LYS A 722 -7.73 -14.72 1.15
CA LYS A 722 -8.06 -15.14 -0.23
C LYS A 722 -7.02 -16.06 -0.90
N ASN A 723 -5.76 -16.04 -0.47
CA ASN A 723 -4.63 -16.70 -1.17
C ASN A 723 -3.83 -17.62 -0.22
N ASN A 724 -4.49 -18.57 0.42
CA ASN A 724 -3.82 -19.61 1.21
C ASN A 724 -3.65 -20.87 0.36
N PHE A 725 -2.54 -21.59 0.52
CA PHE A 725 -2.29 -22.89 -0.13
C PHE A 725 -1.69 -23.88 0.87
N ILE A 726 -2.00 -25.16 0.73
CA ILE A 726 -1.36 -26.27 1.46
C ILE A 726 -0.69 -27.17 0.44
N GLU A 727 0.52 -27.61 0.73
CA GLU A 727 1.25 -28.65 0.02
C GLU A 727 1.63 -29.72 1.03
N TYR A 728 1.41 -30.99 0.70
CA TYR A 728 1.75 -32.12 1.56
C TYR A 728 3.01 -32.78 1.01
N TYR A 729 4.08 -32.69 1.79
CA TYR A 729 5.42 -33.11 1.39
C TYR A 729 5.75 -34.49 1.97
N GLU A 730 6.10 -35.43 1.09
CA GLU A 730 6.43 -36.84 1.38
C GLU A 730 5.49 -37.55 2.38
N ASN A 731 4.21 -37.17 2.40
CA ASN A 731 3.22 -37.69 3.34
C ASN A 731 3.53 -37.52 4.84
N ILE A 732 4.42 -36.60 5.22
CA ILE A 732 4.79 -36.41 6.64
C ILE A 732 4.73 -34.94 7.08
N LEU A 733 4.73 -33.99 6.15
CA LEU A 733 4.79 -32.57 6.49
C LEU A 733 3.83 -31.73 5.63
N TYR A 734 2.98 -30.92 6.28
CA TYR A 734 2.15 -29.92 5.61
C TYR A 734 2.88 -28.59 5.55
N LYS A 735 3.08 -28.06 4.34
CA LYS A 735 3.62 -26.75 4.03
C LYS A 735 2.49 -25.79 3.69
N ILE A 736 2.36 -24.72 4.46
CA ILE A 736 1.24 -23.78 4.38
C ILE A 736 1.76 -22.42 3.91
N TYR A 737 1.17 -21.89 2.84
CA TYR A 737 1.49 -20.59 2.28
C TYR A 737 0.38 -19.59 2.64
N LYS A 738 0.76 -18.44 3.24
CA LYS A 738 -0.13 -17.29 3.46
C LYS A 738 0.39 -16.10 2.66
N THR A 739 -0.21 -15.86 1.50
CA THR A 739 0.16 -14.74 0.61
C THR A 739 -0.63 -13.48 0.94
N ASN A 740 0.01 -12.31 0.88
CA ASN A 740 -0.64 -11.01 0.81
C ASN A 740 0.00 -10.14 -0.27
N ASP A 741 -0.81 -9.56 -1.13
CA ASP A 741 -0.33 -8.56 -2.09
C ASP A 741 -0.29 -7.18 -1.45
N ILE A 742 0.79 -6.45 -1.72
CA ILE A 742 0.95 -5.05 -1.34
C ILE A 742 1.07 -4.23 -2.62
N GLU A 743 0.08 -3.39 -2.88
CA GLU A 743 0.10 -2.47 -4.03
C GLU A 743 1.01 -1.26 -3.78
N PHE A 744 1.70 -0.83 -4.84
CA PHE A 744 2.48 0.39 -4.85
C PHE A 744 1.66 1.55 -5.41
N ASN A 745 1.57 2.65 -4.66
CA ASN A 745 0.88 3.86 -5.09
C ASN A 745 1.69 4.72 -6.09
N GLU A 746 3.01 4.47 -6.17
CA GLU A 746 3.97 5.24 -6.96
C GLU A 746 4.78 4.24 -7.79
N ASN A 747 4.89 4.45 -9.11
CA ASN A 747 5.62 3.52 -9.99
C ASN A 747 6.02 4.18 -11.33
N ARG A 748 6.79 3.46 -12.16
CA ARG A 748 7.34 3.94 -13.44
C ARG A 748 6.71 3.28 -14.66
N ILE A 749 5.47 2.79 -14.54
CA ILE A 749 4.78 2.08 -15.62
C ILE A 749 4.74 2.88 -16.94
N PRO A 750 4.45 4.21 -16.96
CA PRO A 750 4.41 4.98 -18.20
C PRO A 750 5.75 4.99 -18.93
N ILE A 751 6.85 5.14 -18.19
CA ILE A 751 8.21 5.07 -18.72
C ILE A 751 8.50 3.67 -19.26
N TYR A 752 8.14 2.64 -18.51
CA TYR A 752 8.28 1.24 -18.93
C TYR A 752 7.55 0.95 -20.24
N LEU A 753 6.29 1.39 -20.35
CA LEU A 753 5.47 1.21 -21.55
C LEU A 753 6.08 1.94 -22.75
N GLN A 754 6.54 3.19 -22.57
CA GLN A 754 7.24 3.92 -23.63
C GLN A 754 8.48 3.16 -24.12
N ILE A 755 9.30 2.60 -23.23
CA ILE A 755 10.49 1.82 -23.62
C ILE A 755 10.10 0.56 -24.42
N LEU A 756 9.05 -0.15 -24.00
CA LEU A 756 8.59 -1.34 -24.72
C LEU A 756 7.98 -1.00 -26.09
N GLU A 757 7.28 0.13 -26.19
CA GLU A 757 6.75 0.62 -27.45
C GLU A 757 7.87 1.05 -28.40
N GLU A 758 8.93 1.70 -27.88
CA GLU A 758 10.13 2.01 -28.65
C GLU A 758 10.83 0.73 -29.16
N GLU A 759 10.86 -0.35 -28.38
CA GLU A 759 11.34 -1.67 -28.84
C GLU A 759 10.52 -2.19 -30.04
N ALA A 760 9.19 -2.06 -30.03
CA ALA A 760 8.36 -2.40 -31.20
C ALA A 760 8.57 -1.46 -32.40
N ILE A 761 8.78 -0.16 -32.16
CA ILE A 761 9.12 0.80 -33.22
C ILE A 761 10.41 0.36 -33.90
N GLU A 762 11.45 0.04 -33.14
CA GLU A 762 12.73 -0.41 -33.68
C GLU A 762 12.62 -1.78 -34.39
N LEU A 763 11.79 -2.70 -33.88
CA LEU A 763 11.47 -3.95 -34.57
C LEU A 763 10.80 -3.68 -35.94
N HIS A 764 9.86 -2.75 -36.02
CA HIS A 764 9.22 -2.35 -37.29
C HIS A 764 10.20 -1.66 -38.25
N LYS A 765 11.10 -0.82 -37.73
CA LYS A 765 12.17 -0.20 -38.53
C LYS A 765 13.10 -1.27 -39.11
N MET A 766 13.46 -2.27 -38.30
CA MET A 766 14.28 -3.40 -38.74
C MET A 766 13.59 -4.22 -39.83
N GLU A 767 12.30 -4.54 -39.67
CA GLU A 767 11.54 -5.21 -40.72
C GLU A 767 11.47 -4.39 -42.01
N THR A 768 11.16 -3.09 -41.91
CA THR A 768 11.09 -2.20 -43.08
C THR A 768 12.43 -2.16 -43.81
N LEU A 769 13.53 -2.15 -43.06
CA LEU A 769 14.88 -2.23 -43.60
C LEU A 769 15.15 -3.59 -44.27
N ILE A 770 14.82 -4.71 -43.63
CA ILE A 770 14.95 -6.06 -44.20
C ILE A 770 14.20 -6.15 -45.54
N ASN A 771 12.97 -5.66 -45.59
CA ASN A 771 12.15 -5.64 -46.80
C ASN A 771 12.80 -4.82 -47.92
N LYS A 772 13.43 -3.68 -47.60
CA LYS A 772 14.18 -2.85 -48.56
C LYS A 772 15.37 -3.59 -49.20
N TYR A 773 15.95 -4.57 -48.51
CA TYR A 773 17.03 -5.41 -49.01
C TYR A 773 16.55 -6.71 -49.69
N ASP A 774 15.27 -6.80 -50.07
CA ASP A 774 14.60 -8.03 -50.52
C ASP A 774 14.71 -9.18 -49.50
N GLY A 775 14.61 -8.91 -48.22
CA GLY A 775 14.41 -9.94 -47.20
C GLY A 775 12.93 -10.21 -46.95
N ILE A 776 12.62 -11.42 -46.47
CA ILE A 776 11.28 -11.79 -46.00
C ILE A 776 11.37 -12.21 -44.54
N VAL A 777 10.76 -11.43 -43.64
CA VAL A 777 10.66 -11.78 -42.20
C VAL A 777 9.65 -12.91 -42.01
N SER A 778 10.06 -13.95 -41.29
CA SER A 778 9.30 -15.18 -41.05
C SER A 778 8.91 -15.39 -39.59
N TYR A 779 9.62 -14.74 -38.66
CA TYR A 779 9.40 -14.87 -37.23
C TYR A 779 9.84 -13.59 -36.50
N TYR A 780 9.07 -13.20 -35.50
CA TYR A 780 9.45 -12.17 -34.52
C TYR A 780 9.74 -12.83 -33.18
N ASN A 781 10.75 -12.33 -32.48
CA ASN A 781 11.05 -12.67 -31.09
C ASN A 781 11.55 -11.44 -30.34
N THR A 782 10.65 -10.70 -29.70
CA THR A 782 10.96 -9.46 -28.97
C THR A 782 11.68 -8.43 -29.85
N ASP A 783 12.99 -8.38 -29.77
CA ASP A 783 13.93 -7.47 -30.44
C ASP A 783 14.70 -8.15 -31.58
N ASN A 784 14.30 -9.38 -31.96
CA ASN A 784 14.91 -10.19 -32.99
C ASN A 784 13.92 -10.54 -34.13
N CYS A 785 14.45 -10.58 -35.36
CA CYS A 785 13.74 -11.06 -36.55
C CYS A 785 14.52 -12.20 -37.22
N ILE A 786 13.79 -13.24 -37.63
CA ILE A 786 14.33 -14.27 -38.53
C ILE A 786 13.87 -13.97 -39.96
N ALA A 787 14.81 -13.71 -40.86
CA ALA A 787 14.53 -13.36 -42.24
C ALA A 787 15.24 -14.27 -43.25
N SER A 788 14.61 -14.42 -44.42
CA SER A 788 15.15 -15.15 -45.57
C SER A 788 15.48 -14.21 -46.73
N PHE A 789 16.63 -14.42 -47.37
CA PHE A 789 17.18 -13.59 -48.43
C PHE A 789 17.56 -14.42 -49.67
N LYS A 790 17.64 -13.75 -50.82
CA LYS A 790 18.12 -14.35 -52.08
C LYS A 790 19.64 -14.58 -52.04
N LYS A 791 20.10 -15.65 -52.70
CA LYS A 791 21.53 -15.97 -52.86
C LYS A 791 22.26 -14.85 -53.63
N GLY A 792 23.43 -14.42 -53.14
CA GLY A 792 24.31 -13.46 -53.83
C GLY A 792 24.12 -11.98 -53.47
N LYS A 793 23.19 -11.62 -52.57
CA LYS A 793 23.07 -10.26 -52.04
C LYS A 793 23.96 -10.06 -50.81
N SER A 794 24.73 -8.97 -50.80
CA SER A 794 25.38 -8.48 -49.59
C SER A 794 24.32 -7.89 -48.67
N ILE A 795 24.09 -8.52 -47.52
CA ILE A 795 23.10 -8.11 -46.52
C ILE A 795 23.75 -7.50 -45.27
N ASP A 796 25.09 -7.46 -45.23
CA ASP A 796 25.86 -6.94 -44.10
C ASP A 796 25.71 -5.42 -43.94
N ASP A 797 25.30 -4.72 -45.00
CA ASP A 797 24.95 -3.29 -44.94
C ASP A 797 23.79 -3.01 -43.97
N ILE A 798 22.89 -3.98 -43.76
CA ILE A 798 21.83 -3.88 -42.75
C ILE A 798 22.47 -3.63 -41.37
N ILE A 799 23.56 -4.30 -41.05
CA ILE A 799 24.27 -4.15 -39.78
C ILE A 799 25.22 -2.95 -39.84
N ASN A 800 26.12 -2.94 -40.82
CA ASN A 800 27.29 -2.05 -40.84
C ASN A 800 26.95 -0.57 -41.04
N ASN A 801 25.76 -0.23 -41.53
CA ASN A 801 25.37 1.16 -41.81
C ASN A 801 24.33 1.72 -40.83
N ASN A 802 23.95 0.97 -39.79
CA ASN A 802 22.90 1.36 -38.86
C ASN A 802 23.45 1.47 -37.44
N TYR A 803 23.35 2.67 -36.88
CA TYR A 803 23.94 3.02 -35.59
C TYR A 803 22.89 3.61 -34.65
N TRP A 804 23.15 3.48 -33.35
CA TRP A 804 22.35 4.12 -32.31
C TRP A 804 22.72 5.58 -32.12
N ASP A 805 24.00 5.91 -32.29
CA ASP A 805 24.59 7.21 -32.03
C ASP A 805 24.92 7.96 -33.32
N ASP A 806 24.85 9.29 -33.27
CA ASP A 806 25.18 10.17 -34.40
C ASP A 806 26.67 10.07 -34.80
N ASP A 807 27.53 9.70 -33.84
CA ASP A 807 28.97 9.46 -34.01
C ASP A 807 29.31 8.15 -34.75
N LYS A 808 28.31 7.29 -35.01
CA LYS A 808 28.47 5.98 -35.69
C LYS A 808 29.45 5.02 -35.00
N LYS A 809 29.47 4.98 -33.67
CA LYS A 809 30.34 4.07 -32.90
C LYS A 809 29.61 2.84 -32.38
N VAL A 810 28.29 2.89 -32.24
CA VAL A 810 27.48 1.84 -31.62
C VAL A 810 26.52 1.25 -32.64
N LEU A 811 26.86 0.06 -33.16
CA LEU A 811 26.03 -0.67 -34.11
C LEU A 811 24.66 -0.99 -33.51
N LYS A 812 23.62 -0.78 -34.33
CA LYS A 812 22.23 -1.00 -33.94
C LYS A 812 21.79 -2.46 -34.05
N TYR A 813 22.25 -3.16 -35.08
CA TYR A 813 21.88 -4.55 -35.32
C TYR A 813 23.09 -5.48 -35.20
N LYS A 814 22.85 -6.77 -35.01
CA LYS A 814 23.86 -7.84 -35.06
C LYS A 814 23.23 -9.14 -35.56
N TYR A 815 24.05 -10.06 -36.05
CA TYR A 815 23.59 -11.43 -36.32
C TYR A 815 23.61 -12.26 -35.04
N GLU A 816 22.68 -13.21 -34.95
CA GLU A 816 22.67 -14.27 -33.93
C GLU A 816 22.52 -15.65 -34.57
N ASP A 817 22.86 -16.69 -33.82
CA ASP A 817 22.67 -18.07 -34.25
C ASP A 817 21.18 -18.42 -34.31
N ILE A 818 20.81 -19.22 -35.31
CA ILE A 818 19.40 -19.63 -35.56
C ILE A 818 18.99 -20.78 -34.62
N GLU A 819 19.90 -21.28 -33.76
CA GLU A 819 19.64 -22.34 -32.78
C GLU A 819 18.75 -21.86 -31.63
N TYR A 820 17.50 -21.51 -31.92
CA TYR A 820 16.45 -21.37 -30.91
C TYR A 820 15.18 -22.09 -31.36
N LYS A 821 14.73 -23.00 -30.50
CA LYS A 821 13.46 -23.73 -30.60
C LYS A 821 12.31 -22.74 -30.67
N VAL A 822 11.39 -22.98 -31.61
CA VAL A 822 10.08 -22.33 -31.62
C VAL A 822 9.31 -22.81 -30.39
N GLU A 823 9.47 -22.13 -29.26
CA GLU A 823 8.71 -22.39 -28.05
C GLU A 823 7.72 -21.24 -27.81
N ILE A 824 6.45 -21.55 -28.09
CA ILE A 824 5.23 -20.84 -27.67
C ILE A 824 5.08 -19.40 -28.19
N GLU A 825 4.15 -19.22 -29.13
CA GLU A 825 3.70 -17.88 -29.54
C GLU A 825 3.04 -17.14 -28.36
N ARG A 826 3.37 -15.85 -28.18
CA ARG A 826 2.75 -15.02 -27.15
C ARG A 826 1.75 -14.08 -27.77
N LYS A 827 0.45 -14.40 -27.64
CA LYS A 827 -0.65 -13.59 -28.19
C LYS A 827 -0.43 -13.27 -29.69
N GLY A 828 0.01 -14.26 -30.46
CA GLY A 828 0.21 -14.12 -31.90
C GLY A 828 -1.06 -13.62 -32.58
N ARG A 829 -0.90 -12.68 -33.51
CA ARG A 829 -1.98 -12.05 -34.31
C ARG A 829 -3.07 -11.35 -33.50
N TYR A 830 -2.85 -11.10 -32.20
CA TYR A 830 -3.83 -10.46 -31.33
C TYR A 830 -3.94 -8.95 -31.61
N ILE A 831 -5.17 -8.51 -31.91
CA ILE A 831 -5.56 -7.12 -32.12
C ILE A 831 -6.58 -6.74 -31.05
N ARG A 832 -6.41 -5.57 -30.44
CA ARG A 832 -7.40 -4.94 -29.56
C ARG A 832 -8.43 -4.20 -30.39
N ASP A 833 -9.69 -4.51 -30.13
CA ASP A 833 -10.87 -3.87 -30.71
C ASP A 833 -11.70 -3.10 -29.67
N GLU A 834 -11.41 -3.29 -28.38
CA GLU A 834 -12.00 -2.54 -27.26
C GLU A 834 -11.84 -1.02 -27.47
N LEU A 835 -12.90 -0.26 -27.17
CA LEU A 835 -12.90 1.20 -27.20
C LEU A 835 -12.77 1.75 -25.77
N TYR A 836 -11.97 2.80 -25.62
CA TYR A 836 -11.98 3.61 -24.40
C TYR A 836 -13.16 4.59 -24.45
N LYS A 837 -13.86 4.73 -23.33
CA LYS A 837 -14.85 5.80 -23.15
C LYS A 837 -14.34 6.76 -22.10
N LEU A 838 -14.35 8.04 -22.44
CA LEU A 838 -14.05 9.08 -21.48
C LEU A 838 -15.14 9.05 -20.38
N PHE A 839 -14.72 8.83 -19.14
CA PHE A 839 -15.65 8.79 -18.01
C PHE A 839 -15.95 10.19 -17.52
N ASP A 840 -17.20 10.62 -17.71
CA ASP A 840 -17.72 11.78 -16.99
C ASP A 840 -17.78 11.43 -15.51
N GLN A 841 -17.20 12.30 -14.66
CA GLN A 841 -17.25 12.14 -13.22
C GLN A 841 -18.51 12.83 -12.68
N PRO A 842 -19.61 12.12 -12.38
CA PRO A 842 -20.81 12.76 -11.87
C PRO A 842 -20.53 13.39 -10.50
N ILE A 843 -20.75 14.70 -10.39
CA ILE A 843 -20.58 15.44 -9.15
C ILE A 843 -21.94 15.64 -8.51
N ASN A 844 -22.09 15.24 -7.25
CA ASN A 844 -23.26 15.52 -6.45
C ASN A 844 -23.17 16.94 -5.89
N ILE A 845 -23.74 17.90 -6.63
CA ILE A 845 -23.73 19.31 -6.27
C ILE A 845 -24.99 19.64 -5.45
N LYS A 846 -24.78 20.25 -4.28
CA LYS A 846 -25.80 20.85 -3.44
C LYS A 846 -25.50 22.33 -3.23
N THR A 847 -26.54 23.14 -3.10
CA THR A 847 -26.43 24.57 -2.78
C THR A 847 -27.07 24.85 -1.43
N ASP A 848 -26.75 26.00 -0.82
CA ASP A 848 -27.32 26.44 0.45
C ASP A 848 -28.66 27.19 0.31
N GLU A 849 -29.30 27.11 -0.86
CA GLU A 849 -30.55 27.83 -1.16
C GLU A 849 -31.67 27.51 -0.18
N LYS A 850 -31.81 26.25 0.22
CA LYS A 850 -32.91 25.74 1.07
C LYS A 850 -32.65 25.87 2.57
N TYR A 851 -31.44 26.25 2.98
CA TYR A 851 -31.05 26.27 4.38
C TYR A 851 -31.03 27.68 4.95
N ASP A 852 -31.38 27.76 6.23
CA ASP A 852 -31.40 29.00 7.00
C ASP A 852 -29.99 29.54 7.29
N ARG A 853 -29.95 30.75 7.88
CA ARG A 853 -28.69 31.46 8.16
C ARG A 853 -27.85 30.77 9.24
N ASP A 854 -28.44 29.94 10.08
CA ASP A 854 -27.82 29.30 11.25
C ASP A 854 -27.07 27.99 10.92
N PHE A 855 -27.22 27.46 9.69
CA PHE A 855 -26.64 26.21 9.21
C PHE A 855 -27.06 24.93 9.95
N SER A 856 -28.03 24.97 10.88
CA SER A 856 -28.34 23.85 11.77
C SER A 856 -28.71 22.57 11.01
N GLU A 857 -29.70 22.66 10.12
CA GLU A 857 -30.14 21.54 9.26
C GLU A 857 -29.01 21.05 8.32
N LEU A 858 -28.21 21.97 7.80
CA LEU A 858 -27.11 21.67 6.88
C LEU A 858 -25.99 20.90 7.58
N VAL A 859 -25.67 21.28 8.82
CA VAL A 859 -24.69 20.58 9.66
C VAL A 859 -25.18 19.16 9.96
N ASP A 860 -26.44 19.01 10.35
CA ASP A 860 -27.02 17.70 10.65
C ASP A 860 -27.03 16.79 9.41
N GLU A 861 -27.44 17.30 8.25
CA GLU A 861 -27.42 16.54 7.02
C GLU A 861 -26.01 16.12 6.62
N PHE A 862 -25.04 17.03 6.73
CA PHE A 862 -23.65 16.77 6.36
C PHE A 862 -23.01 15.73 7.28
N VAL A 863 -23.17 15.88 8.61
CA VAL A 863 -22.63 14.95 9.61
C VAL A 863 -23.27 13.56 9.50
N ASN A 864 -24.60 13.50 9.36
CA ASN A 864 -25.33 12.24 9.20
C ASN A 864 -24.97 11.49 7.91
N SER A 865 -24.53 12.19 6.87
CA SER A 865 -24.12 11.56 5.62
C SER A 865 -22.93 10.61 5.79
N LYS A 866 -22.05 10.87 6.78
CA LYS A 866 -20.80 10.12 7.03
C LYS A 866 -19.92 9.96 5.78
N LYS A 867 -20.01 10.90 4.84
CA LYS A 867 -19.27 10.93 3.57
C LYS A 867 -18.21 12.01 3.57
N SER A 868 -17.22 11.86 2.69
CA SER A 868 -16.34 12.98 2.37
C SER A 868 -17.11 14.01 1.53
N GLY A 869 -16.65 15.25 1.53
CA GLY A 869 -17.24 16.30 0.72
C GLY A 869 -16.37 17.55 0.67
N CYS A 870 -16.71 18.47 -0.23
CA CYS A 870 -16.19 19.82 -0.20
C CYS A 870 -17.25 20.85 0.11
N ILE A 871 -16.81 21.92 0.77
CA ILE A 871 -17.59 23.12 1.05
C ILE A 871 -16.91 24.27 0.32
N LEU A 872 -17.44 24.61 -0.84
CA LEU A 872 -16.99 25.74 -1.62
C LEU A 872 -17.92 26.93 -1.40
N GLY A 873 -17.40 28.12 -1.61
CA GLY A 873 -18.20 29.33 -1.55
C GLY A 873 -17.30 30.54 -1.60
N ARG A 874 -17.85 31.68 -2.02
CA ARG A 874 -17.10 32.92 -2.04
C ARG A 874 -16.75 33.39 -0.63
N ALA A 875 -15.83 34.34 -0.54
CA ALA A 875 -15.49 35.01 0.70
C ALA A 875 -16.75 35.67 1.27
N GLY A 876 -16.99 35.47 2.57
CA GLY A 876 -18.18 35.99 3.23
C GLY A 876 -19.40 35.07 3.23
N CYS A 877 -19.39 33.92 2.56
CA CYS A 877 -20.52 32.97 2.60
C CYS A 877 -20.66 32.18 3.91
N GLY A 878 -19.73 32.31 4.86
CA GLY A 878 -19.80 31.61 6.16
C GLY A 878 -19.06 30.26 6.22
N LYS A 879 -18.20 29.92 5.24
CA LYS A 879 -17.43 28.66 5.18
C LYS A 879 -16.78 28.26 6.52
N SER A 880 -15.89 29.11 7.06
CA SER A 880 -15.17 28.79 8.30
C SER A 880 -16.09 28.71 9.53
N HIS A 881 -17.26 29.39 9.50
CA HIS A 881 -18.26 29.27 10.56
C HIS A 881 -18.98 27.91 10.49
N LEU A 882 -19.42 27.51 9.28
CA LEU A 882 -20.01 26.19 9.05
C LEU A 882 -19.08 25.05 9.48
N VAL A 883 -17.78 25.16 9.16
CA VAL A 883 -16.79 24.16 9.57
C VAL A 883 -16.66 24.04 11.08
N LYS A 884 -16.69 25.16 11.82
CA LYS A 884 -16.67 25.13 13.30
C LYS A 884 -17.88 24.38 13.85
N LEU A 885 -19.07 24.67 13.33
CA LEU A 885 -20.31 23.99 13.73
C LEU A 885 -20.26 22.49 13.42
N ILE A 886 -19.71 22.10 12.26
CA ILE A 886 -19.49 20.69 11.92
C ILE A 886 -18.54 20.02 12.91
N ILE A 887 -17.41 20.66 13.25
CA ILE A 887 -16.45 20.14 14.23
C ILE A 887 -17.10 19.97 15.59
N GLU A 888 -17.87 20.96 16.06
CA GLU A 888 -18.57 20.92 17.34
C GLU A 888 -19.61 19.80 17.37
N LYS A 889 -20.42 19.66 16.31
CA LYS A 889 -21.41 18.58 16.20
C LYS A 889 -20.75 17.20 16.20
N LEU A 890 -19.68 17.02 15.43
CA LEU A 890 -18.93 15.77 15.39
C LEU A 890 -18.28 15.43 16.74
N LYS A 891 -17.88 16.43 17.53
CA LYS A 891 -17.40 16.21 18.90
C LYS A 891 -18.52 15.76 19.83
N LEU A 892 -19.71 16.36 19.73
CA LEU A 892 -20.87 16.05 20.56
C LEU A 892 -21.46 14.63 20.30
N GLU A 893 -21.45 14.15 19.06
CA GLU A 893 -21.92 12.78 18.77
C GLU A 893 -21.03 11.69 19.39
N ASN A 894 -19.80 12.01 19.79
CA ASN A 894 -18.82 11.08 20.34
C ASN A 894 -18.71 11.23 21.88
N ASN A 895 -19.82 11.02 22.60
CA ASN A 895 -20.06 11.20 24.06
C ASN A 895 -19.06 10.58 25.09
N ASN A 896 -17.83 10.22 24.72
CA ASN A 896 -16.76 9.82 25.65
C ASN A 896 -15.58 10.82 25.57
N GLU A 897 -15.12 11.33 26.71
CA GLU A 897 -13.97 12.25 26.80
C GLU A 897 -12.67 11.71 26.16
N ASP A 898 -12.54 10.39 25.99
CA ASP A 898 -11.42 9.73 25.32
C ASP A 898 -11.42 9.85 23.77
N ASP A 899 -12.47 10.43 23.15
CA ASP A 899 -12.68 10.42 21.68
C ASP A 899 -12.49 11.78 20.97
N ILE A 900 -12.02 12.82 21.67
CA ILE A 900 -11.69 14.14 21.06
C ILE A 900 -10.60 14.02 19.98
N ASP A 901 -9.76 12.98 20.04
CA ASP A 901 -8.63 12.75 19.14
C ASP A 901 -9.02 12.21 17.74
N ARG A 902 -10.31 12.07 17.39
CA ARG A 902 -10.73 11.47 16.09
C ARG A 902 -10.81 12.44 14.92
N ILE A 903 -10.67 13.75 15.14
CA ILE A 903 -10.83 14.80 14.13
C ILE A 903 -9.56 15.64 14.07
N ILE A 904 -9.04 15.86 12.86
CA ILE A 904 -7.88 16.73 12.64
C ILE A 904 -8.27 17.89 11.71
N GLY A 905 -8.08 19.12 12.19
CA GLY A 905 -8.16 20.33 11.37
C GLY A 905 -6.79 20.71 10.81
N LEU A 906 -6.74 20.92 9.49
CA LEU A 906 -5.54 21.27 8.73
C LEU A 906 -5.76 22.51 7.87
N ALA A 907 -4.71 23.29 7.64
CA ALA A 907 -4.73 24.35 6.61
C ALA A 907 -3.32 24.61 6.04
N PRO A 908 -3.18 25.17 4.83
CA PRO A 908 -1.86 25.51 4.26
C PRO A 908 -1.13 26.60 5.06
N THR A 909 -1.86 27.55 5.65
CA THR A 909 -1.29 28.68 6.41
C THR A 909 -1.60 28.57 7.90
N ASN A 910 -0.67 29.06 8.74
CA ASN A 910 -0.87 29.08 10.19
C ASN A 910 -2.10 29.91 10.59
N LYS A 911 -2.37 31.03 9.93
CA LYS A 911 -3.55 31.87 10.19
C LYS A 911 -4.86 31.11 9.98
N ALA A 912 -4.99 30.40 8.86
CA ALA A 912 -6.15 29.57 8.58
C ALA A 912 -6.26 28.38 9.57
N ALA A 913 -5.13 27.76 9.92
CA ALA A 913 -5.10 26.67 10.89
C ALA A 913 -5.62 27.12 12.27
N ILE A 914 -5.24 28.30 12.74
CA ILE A 914 -5.73 28.87 14.01
C ILE A 914 -7.26 29.08 13.96
N ILE A 915 -7.80 29.55 12.83
CA ILE A 915 -9.24 29.81 12.68
C ILE A 915 -10.08 28.54 12.92
N ILE A 916 -9.61 27.38 12.46
CA ILE A 916 -10.30 26.08 12.65
C ILE A 916 -9.79 25.28 13.86
N ASN A 917 -9.01 25.90 14.75
CA ASN A 917 -8.36 25.24 15.90
C ASN A 917 -7.56 23.99 15.50
N GLY A 918 -6.80 24.09 14.41
CA GLY A 918 -6.02 23.02 13.79
C GLY A 918 -4.52 23.32 13.71
N GLN A 919 -3.83 22.62 12.81
CA GLN A 919 -2.41 22.83 12.53
C GLN A 919 -2.15 22.97 11.03
N THR A 920 -0.93 23.35 10.63
CA THR A 920 -0.63 23.40 9.20
C THR A 920 -0.51 22.01 8.59
N ILE A 921 -0.91 21.88 7.33
CA ILE A 921 -0.72 20.64 6.55
C ILE A 921 0.75 20.24 6.58
N HIS A 922 1.64 21.22 6.41
CA HIS A 922 3.09 21.03 6.46
C HIS A 922 3.58 20.43 7.78
N LYS A 923 3.13 20.96 8.93
CA LYS A 923 3.48 20.42 10.25
C LYS A 923 2.91 19.03 10.45
N PHE A 924 1.67 18.82 10.02
CA PHE A 924 1.03 17.50 10.03
C PHE A 924 1.93 16.52 9.27
N VAL A 925 2.10 16.70 7.96
CA VAL A 925 2.91 15.85 7.08
C VAL A 925 4.33 15.64 7.67
N ALA A 926 5.03 16.67 8.14
CA ALA A 926 6.39 16.55 8.67
C ALA A 926 6.47 15.62 9.89
N SER A 927 5.48 15.68 10.77
CA SER A 927 5.44 14.85 11.98
C SER A 927 5.24 13.35 11.72
N TYR A 928 4.97 12.95 10.48
CA TYR A 928 4.66 11.57 10.10
C TYR A 928 5.65 10.93 9.14
N PHE A 929 6.50 11.72 8.49
CA PHE A 929 7.38 11.21 7.43
C PHE A 929 8.58 10.43 7.93
N ASP A 930 8.96 10.59 9.20
CA ASP A 930 10.12 9.91 9.78
C ASP A 930 9.82 8.49 10.28
N ASN A 931 8.53 8.10 10.42
CA ASN A 931 8.19 6.75 10.90
C ASN A 931 6.77 6.28 10.52
N LYS A 932 6.69 5.28 9.64
CA LYS A 932 5.44 4.62 9.23
C LYS A 932 4.61 4.10 10.41
N LYS A 933 5.26 3.57 11.45
CA LYS A 933 4.59 3.06 12.67
C LYS A 933 3.90 4.19 13.44
N VAL A 934 4.50 5.38 13.48
CA VAL A 934 3.92 6.56 14.14
C VAL A 934 2.70 7.07 13.38
N LEU A 935 2.78 7.13 12.03
CA LEU A 935 1.64 7.48 11.18
C LEU A 935 0.47 6.52 11.38
N THR A 936 0.69 5.21 11.26
CA THR A 936 -0.36 4.21 11.46
C THR A 936 -0.97 4.30 12.86
N ASN A 937 -0.15 4.46 13.90
CA ASN A 937 -0.64 4.55 15.28
C ASN A 937 -1.47 5.79 15.56
N LYS A 938 -1.14 6.93 14.93
CA LYS A 938 -1.89 8.17 15.09
C LYS A 938 -3.14 8.21 14.23
N LEU A 939 -3.08 7.71 12.98
CA LEU A 939 -4.21 7.75 12.05
C LEU A 939 -5.28 6.69 12.30
N LYS A 940 -4.96 5.57 12.97
CA LYS A 940 -5.92 4.46 13.19
C LYS A 940 -7.24 4.88 13.86
N ASN A 941 -7.20 5.93 14.69
CA ASN A 941 -8.36 6.41 15.43
C ASN A 941 -9.01 7.63 14.75
N ILE A 942 -8.35 8.22 13.74
CA ILE A 942 -8.88 9.37 13.03
C ILE A 942 -10.01 8.93 12.12
N ARG A 943 -11.11 9.69 12.14
CA ARG A 943 -12.27 9.48 11.27
C ARG A 943 -12.44 10.59 10.26
N TYR A 944 -12.08 11.81 10.65
CA TYR A 944 -12.22 13.00 9.82
C TYR A 944 -10.92 13.79 9.74
N ILE A 945 -10.54 14.16 8.51
CA ILE A 945 -9.55 15.19 8.24
C ILE A 945 -10.25 16.35 7.54
N ILE A 946 -10.16 17.53 8.14
CA ILE A 946 -10.75 18.76 7.64
C ILE A 946 -9.63 19.64 7.14
N VAL A 947 -9.72 20.14 5.92
CA VAL A 947 -8.69 20.99 5.30
C VAL A 947 -9.32 22.31 4.87
N ASP A 948 -8.96 23.42 5.50
CA ASP A 948 -9.40 24.76 5.11
C ASP A 948 -8.41 25.44 4.15
N GLU A 949 -8.88 26.42 3.39
CA GLU A 949 -8.13 27.15 2.35
C GLU A 949 -7.47 26.24 1.30
N ILE A 950 -8.22 25.27 0.77
CA ILE A 950 -7.72 24.32 -0.26
C ILE A 950 -7.21 24.97 -1.55
N SER A 951 -7.54 26.24 -1.80
CA SER A 951 -7.04 27.03 -2.93
C SER A 951 -5.53 27.26 -2.88
N MET A 952 -4.91 27.13 -1.69
CA MET A 952 -3.45 27.23 -1.50
C MET A 952 -2.77 25.87 -1.35
N MET A 953 -3.48 24.76 -1.55
CA MET A 953 -2.91 23.42 -1.39
C MET A 953 -2.16 22.98 -2.65
N THR A 954 -0.94 22.47 -2.49
CA THR A 954 -0.11 21.95 -3.59
C THR A 954 -0.42 20.49 -3.95
N GLU A 955 -0.04 20.04 -5.15
CA GLU A 955 -0.25 18.69 -5.69
C GLU A 955 0.21 17.59 -4.72
N ILE A 956 1.36 17.79 -4.09
CA ILE A 956 1.96 16.82 -3.16
C ILE A 956 0.99 16.49 -2.01
N PHE A 957 0.23 17.48 -1.51
CA PHE A 957 -0.73 17.23 -0.43
C PHE A 957 -1.97 16.49 -0.91
N TYR A 958 -2.43 16.71 -2.15
CA TYR A 958 -3.47 15.88 -2.75
C TYR A 958 -3.02 14.41 -2.84
N ASN A 959 -1.77 14.17 -3.26
CA ASN A 959 -1.20 12.82 -3.30
C ASN A 959 -1.16 12.17 -1.89
N VAL A 960 -0.60 12.86 -0.90
CA VAL A 960 -0.55 12.41 0.51
C VAL A 960 -1.96 12.04 1.01
N PHE A 961 -2.94 12.90 0.78
CA PHE A 961 -4.29 12.70 1.30
C PHE A 961 -5.03 11.57 0.59
N LEU A 962 -4.85 11.39 -0.72
CA LEU A 962 -5.42 10.23 -1.43
C LEU A 962 -4.85 8.91 -0.89
N ILE A 963 -3.54 8.89 -0.64
CA ILE A 963 -2.87 7.75 -0.01
C ILE A 963 -3.48 7.48 1.37
N ILE A 964 -3.58 8.50 2.23
CA ILE A 964 -4.16 8.36 3.58
C ILE A 964 -5.60 7.84 3.51
N LYS A 965 -6.42 8.39 2.60
CA LYS A 965 -7.80 7.97 2.38
C LYS A 965 -7.90 6.50 2.02
N LYS A 966 -7.08 6.04 1.06
CA LYS A 966 -6.99 4.63 0.64
C LYS A 966 -6.54 3.70 1.78
N MET A 967 -5.68 4.19 2.69
CA MET A 967 -5.10 3.40 3.78
C MET A 967 -5.97 3.22 5.02
N PHE A 968 -6.77 4.22 5.39
CA PHE A 968 -7.42 4.31 6.71
C PHE A 968 -8.94 4.54 6.67
N ASP A 969 -9.56 4.57 5.49
CA ASP A 969 -10.98 4.92 5.30
C ASP A 969 -11.40 6.20 6.05
N ILE A 970 -10.52 7.21 6.00
CA ILE A 970 -10.75 8.52 6.62
C ILE A 970 -11.62 9.38 5.69
N LYS A 971 -12.59 10.08 6.26
CA LYS A 971 -13.44 11.03 5.52
C LYS A 971 -12.78 12.41 5.47
N PHE A 972 -12.82 13.02 4.29
CA PHE A 972 -12.22 14.34 4.06
C PHE A 972 -13.29 15.41 3.93
N ILE A 973 -13.10 16.54 4.63
CA ILE A 973 -13.91 17.75 4.47
C ILE A 973 -13.01 18.85 3.94
N LEU A 974 -13.11 19.12 2.64
CA LEU A 974 -12.27 20.10 1.95
C LEU A 974 -13.00 21.44 1.84
N VAL A 975 -12.40 22.52 2.31
CA VAL A 975 -13.07 23.82 2.45
C VAL A 975 -12.24 24.89 1.76
N GLY A 976 -12.87 25.71 0.93
CA GLY A 976 -12.16 26.84 0.33
C GLY A 976 -12.88 27.51 -0.82
N ASP A 977 -12.09 28.17 -1.65
CA ASP A 977 -12.56 29.07 -2.70
C ASP A 977 -11.50 29.19 -3.80
N PHE A 978 -11.68 28.45 -4.91
CA PHE A 978 -10.76 28.45 -6.05
C PHE A 978 -10.75 29.78 -6.84
N GLY A 979 -11.68 30.70 -6.54
CA GLY A 979 -11.62 32.08 -7.01
C GLY A 979 -10.50 32.90 -6.36
N GLN A 980 -9.94 32.44 -5.23
CA GLN A 980 -8.79 33.08 -4.59
C GLN A 980 -7.46 32.69 -5.27
N LEU A 981 -6.34 33.20 -4.75
CA LEU A 981 -5.01 32.93 -5.33
C LEU A 981 -4.64 31.44 -5.18
N GLU A 982 -3.99 30.93 -6.22
CA GLU A 982 -3.43 29.58 -6.33
C GLU A 982 -2.20 29.38 -5.43
N PRO A 983 -1.79 28.12 -5.17
CA PRO A 983 -0.55 27.83 -4.48
C PRO A 983 0.65 28.48 -5.20
N VAL A 984 1.54 29.11 -4.43
CA VAL A 984 2.74 29.74 -4.97
C VAL A 984 3.86 28.71 -5.10
N GLY A 985 4.37 28.51 -6.32
CA GLY A 985 5.56 27.69 -6.56
C GLY A 985 5.33 26.18 -6.54
N ASP A 986 4.13 25.71 -6.92
CA ASP A 986 3.89 24.29 -7.09
C ASP A 986 4.69 23.71 -8.28
N ARG A 987 5.17 22.48 -8.14
CA ARG A 987 6.02 21.80 -9.13
C ARG A 987 5.31 21.50 -10.44
N VAL A 988 3.98 21.37 -10.39
CA VAL A 988 3.12 21.12 -11.56
C VAL A 988 2.79 22.39 -12.34
N GLY A 989 3.20 23.57 -11.85
CA GLY A 989 2.88 24.84 -12.49
C GLY A 989 1.39 25.18 -12.40
N ILE A 990 0.80 25.65 -13.51
CA ILE A 990 -0.60 26.09 -13.57
C ILE A 990 -1.48 24.90 -13.95
N VAL A 991 -2.35 24.47 -13.02
CA VAL A 991 -3.26 23.33 -13.20
C VAL A 991 -4.65 23.69 -12.65
N ASP A 992 -5.71 23.12 -13.24
CA ASP A 992 -7.07 23.22 -12.71
C ASP A 992 -7.29 22.23 -11.55
N TYR A 993 -7.02 22.68 -10.32
CA TYR A 993 -7.24 21.88 -9.11
C TYR A 993 -8.73 21.60 -8.86
N GLU A 994 -9.63 22.53 -9.18
CA GLU A 994 -11.07 22.41 -8.90
C GLU A 994 -11.71 21.27 -9.68
N LYS A 995 -11.27 21.06 -10.93
CA LYS A 995 -11.74 19.97 -11.80
C LYS A 995 -10.74 18.81 -11.87
N SER A 996 -9.81 18.72 -10.92
CA SER A 996 -8.86 17.62 -10.86
C SER A 996 -9.56 16.34 -10.32
N PRO A 997 -9.23 15.15 -10.85
CA PRO A 997 -9.79 13.91 -10.32
C PRO A 997 -9.42 13.67 -8.85
N ALA A 998 -8.23 14.10 -8.43
CA ALA A 998 -7.78 13.97 -7.04
C ALA A 998 -8.68 14.73 -6.06
N PHE A 999 -9.02 15.98 -6.37
CA PHE A 999 -9.94 16.77 -5.56
C PHE A 999 -11.30 16.08 -5.44
N LEU A 1000 -11.86 15.63 -6.57
CA LEU A 1000 -13.18 14.98 -6.60
C LEU A 1000 -13.19 13.63 -5.86
N GLU A 1001 -12.13 12.83 -6.00
CA GLU A 1001 -11.95 11.55 -5.29
C GLU A 1001 -11.83 11.77 -3.77
N LEU A 1002 -11.08 12.78 -3.32
CA LEU A 1002 -11.00 13.14 -1.91
C LEU A 1002 -12.38 13.52 -1.34
N CYS A 1003 -13.22 14.18 -2.13
CA CYS A 1003 -14.55 14.61 -1.73
C CYS A 1003 -15.66 13.57 -1.91
N ASP A 1004 -15.36 12.32 -2.29
CA ASP A 1004 -16.38 11.32 -2.66
C ASP A 1004 -17.40 11.87 -3.67
N TYR A 1005 -16.94 12.77 -4.56
CA TYR A 1005 -17.74 13.47 -5.56
C TYR A 1005 -18.88 14.34 -4.98
N ASN A 1006 -18.87 14.67 -3.69
CA ASN A 1006 -19.86 15.54 -3.05
C ASN A 1006 -19.35 16.99 -2.96
N LYS A 1007 -20.15 17.94 -3.45
CA LYS A 1007 -19.83 19.36 -3.47
C LYS A 1007 -20.99 20.19 -2.94
N LEU A 1008 -20.76 20.90 -1.84
CA LEU A 1008 -21.65 21.90 -1.30
C LEU A 1008 -21.16 23.28 -1.72
N ILE A 1009 -21.99 24.06 -2.40
CA ILE A 1009 -21.69 25.43 -2.83
C ILE A 1009 -22.51 26.40 -1.99
N LEU A 1010 -21.83 27.26 -1.23
CA LEU A 1010 -22.44 28.34 -0.46
C LEU A 1010 -22.51 29.59 -1.34
N GLU A 1011 -23.73 30.00 -1.69
CA GLU A 1011 -24.00 31.13 -2.58
C GLU A 1011 -24.52 32.36 -1.84
N LYS A 1012 -25.09 32.17 -0.63
CA LYS A 1012 -25.60 33.28 0.18
C LYS A 1012 -24.47 34.03 0.88
N CYS A 1013 -24.42 35.35 0.70
CA CYS A 1013 -23.56 36.22 1.51
C CYS A 1013 -24.08 36.28 2.95
N ARG A 1014 -23.19 36.05 3.92
CA ARG A 1014 -23.50 36.09 5.35
C ARG A 1014 -22.66 37.12 6.12
N ARG A 1015 -21.81 37.87 5.42
CA ARG A 1015 -20.77 38.71 6.04
C ARG A 1015 -20.81 40.18 5.62
N SER A 1016 -21.08 40.46 4.36
CA SER A 1016 -21.01 41.81 3.79
C SER A 1016 -22.35 42.27 3.23
N ASP A 1017 -22.43 43.56 2.89
CA ASP A 1017 -23.46 44.11 2.00
C ASP A 1017 -23.59 43.23 0.73
N ASN A 1018 -24.83 42.94 0.31
CA ASN A 1018 -25.15 42.27 -0.94
C ASN A 1018 -24.48 42.93 -2.15
N LYS A 1019 -24.40 44.28 -2.18
CA LYS A 1019 -23.72 45.04 -3.24
C LYS A 1019 -22.24 44.69 -3.34
N LEU A 1020 -21.51 44.65 -2.22
CA LEU A 1020 -20.08 44.29 -2.22
C LEU A 1020 -19.88 42.83 -2.65
N PHE A 1021 -20.76 41.94 -2.21
CA PHE A 1021 -20.72 40.54 -2.58
C PHE A 1021 -20.97 40.33 -4.08
N ASP A 1022 -21.93 41.05 -4.65
CA ASP A 1022 -22.23 41.00 -6.09
C ASP A 1022 -21.10 41.60 -6.93
N LEU A 1023 -20.44 42.68 -6.48
CA LEU A 1023 -19.22 43.18 -7.13
C LEU A 1023 -18.09 42.15 -7.12
N CYS A 1024 -17.99 41.36 -6.06
CA CYS A 1024 -17.01 40.28 -6.03
C CYS A 1024 -17.33 39.21 -7.07
N LYS A 1025 -18.61 38.97 -7.42
CA LYS A 1025 -19.02 37.97 -8.41
C LYS A 1025 -18.43 38.23 -9.80
N ASP A 1026 -18.40 39.49 -10.23
CA ASP A 1026 -17.78 39.92 -11.49
C ASP A 1026 -16.74 41.02 -11.26
N VAL A 1027 -15.52 40.61 -10.92
CA VAL A 1027 -14.40 41.54 -10.68
C VAL A 1027 -13.80 42.15 -11.94
N LYS A 1028 -14.17 41.67 -13.13
CA LYS A 1028 -13.63 42.18 -14.40
C LYS A 1028 -14.18 43.57 -14.71
N ASN A 1029 -15.47 43.77 -14.43
CA ASN A 1029 -16.23 44.96 -14.81
C ASN A 1029 -16.51 45.89 -13.62
N VAL A 1030 -15.70 45.84 -12.57
CA VAL A 1030 -15.88 46.69 -11.38
C VAL A 1030 -15.64 48.16 -11.73
N ASP A 1031 -16.69 48.97 -11.62
CA ASP A 1031 -16.58 50.42 -11.68
C ASP A 1031 -15.85 50.94 -10.43
N THR A 1032 -14.65 51.47 -10.62
CA THR A 1032 -13.84 51.94 -9.49
C THR A 1032 -14.26 53.31 -8.96
N THR A 1033 -15.17 54.03 -9.63
CA THR A 1033 -15.62 55.36 -9.21
C THR A 1033 -16.48 55.33 -7.96
N ILE A 1034 -17.10 54.19 -7.66
CA ILE A 1034 -17.93 53.99 -6.47
C ILE A 1034 -17.13 53.90 -5.16
N PHE A 1035 -15.80 53.74 -5.23
CA PHE A 1035 -14.93 53.62 -4.06
C PHE A 1035 -14.24 54.95 -3.73
N GLY A 1036 -13.87 55.13 -2.47
CA GLY A 1036 -13.10 56.32 -2.05
C GLY A 1036 -11.74 56.41 -2.76
N LYS A 1037 -11.21 57.63 -2.87
CA LYS A 1037 -9.98 57.92 -3.64
C LYS A 1037 -8.83 58.45 -2.77
N TYR A 1038 -8.90 58.28 -1.45
CA TYR A 1038 -7.86 58.73 -0.52
C TYR A 1038 -7.05 57.57 0.05
N MET A 1039 -5.82 57.86 0.46
CA MET A 1039 -4.92 56.87 1.04
C MET A 1039 -5.10 56.78 2.55
N THR A 1040 -5.24 55.57 3.07
CA THR A 1040 -5.43 55.27 4.49
C THR A 1040 -4.13 54.76 5.11
N PHE A 1041 -4.17 54.34 6.39
CA PHE A 1041 -3.05 53.67 7.07
C PHE A 1041 -3.09 52.14 6.96
N LYS A 1042 -4.05 51.57 6.23
CA LYS A 1042 -4.10 50.12 5.93
C LYS A 1042 -4.22 49.97 4.41
N ASN A 1043 -3.21 49.41 3.76
CA ASN A 1043 -3.08 49.46 2.31
C ASN A 1043 -2.71 48.09 1.72
N LEU A 1044 -3.17 47.83 0.50
CA LEU A 1044 -2.83 46.67 -0.32
C LEU A 1044 -2.15 47.13 -1.62
N SER A 1045 -1.08 46.44 -2.01
CA SER A 1045 -0.40 46.64 -3.29
C SER A 1045 -0.16 45.31 -4.01
N PHE A 1046 0.15 45.35 -5.30
CA PHE A 1046 0.62 44.16 -6.00
C PHE A 1046 2.12 43.98 -5.78
N THR A 1047 2.90 45.04 -6.03
CA THR A 1047 4.36 44.96 -6.05
C THR A 1047 4.98 45.31 -4.70
N ASN A 1048 6.13 44.70 -4.38
CA ASN A 1048 6.95 45.11 -3.23
C ASN A 1048 7.49 46.55 -3.40
N LYS A 1049 7.71 47.00 -4.64
CA LYS A 1049 8.12 48.38 -4.93
C LYS A 1049 7.08 49.38 -4.43
N LYS A 1050 5.82 49.21 -4.83
CA LYS A 1050 4.73 50.09 -4.38
C LYS A 1050 4.45 49.95 -2.89
N ARG A 1051 4.53 48.73 -2.35
CA ARG A 1051 4.43 48.47 -0.91
C ARG A 1051 5.37 49.38 -0.11
N LYS A 1052 6.63 49.52 -0.55
CA LYS A 1052 7.63 50.35 0.14
C LYS A 1052 7.31 51.84 0.06
N GLU A 1053 6.95 52.32 -1.13
CA GLU A 1053 6.57 53.72 -1.38
C GLU A 1053 5.40 54.15 -0.47
N VAL A 1054 4.35 53.33 -0.41
CA VAL A 1054 3.18 53.60 0.43
C VAL A 1054 3.54 53.53 1.92
N ASN A 1055 4.32 52.53 2.34
CA ASN A 1055 4.78 52.42 3.72
C ASN A 1055 5.61 53.65 4.16
N GLU A 1056 6.52 54.15 3.32
CA GLU A 1056 7.30 55.36 3.63
C GLU A 1056 6.40 56.58 3.82
N THR A 1057 5.42 56.74 2.93
CA THR A 1057 4.44 57.83 3.00
C THR A 1057 3.59 57.74 4.27
N CYS A 1058 3.09 56.54 4.60
CA CYS A 1058 2.29 56.30 5.80
C CYS A 1058 3.11 56.49 7.08
N MET A 1059 4.35 55.99 7.17
CA MET A 1059 5.23 56.19 8.33
C MET A 1059 5.46 57.68 8.58
N THR A 1060 5.80 58.44 7.54
CA THR A 1060 6.03 59.89 7.63
C THR A 1060 4.81 60.61 8.17
N LYS A 1061 3.64 60.41 7.54
CA LYS A 1061 2.38 61.05 7.96
C LYS A 1061 1.95 60.64 9.36
N TYR A 1062 2.14 59.38 9.74
CA TYR A 1062 1.79 58.89 11.06
C TYR A 1062 2.61 59.61 12.15
N ILE A 1063 3.93 59.73 11.96
CA ILE A 1063 4.83 60.42 12.87
C ILE A 1063 4.49 61.91 12.94
N GLU A 1064 4.37 62.60 11.80
CA GLU A 1064 4.05 64.03 11.75
C GLU A 1064 2.74 64.36 12.46
N ASN A 1065 1.70 63.54 12.26
CA ASN A 1065 0.41 63.73 12.92
C ASN A 1065 0.50 63.55 14.44
N LYS A 1066 1.29 62.57 14.92
CA LYS A 1066 1.48 62.32 16.36
C LYS A 1066 2.27 63.45 17.02
N ILE A 1067 3.30 63.97 16.36
CA ILE A 1067 4.06 65.14 16.83
C ILE A 1067 3.16 66.38 16.89
N LYS A 1068 2.38 66.65 15.82
CA LYS A 1068 1.44 67.78 15.80
C LYS A 1068 0.40 67.73 16.92
N LYS A 1069 -0.03 66.53 17.31
CA LYS A 1069 -0.97 66.30 18.43
C LYS A 1069 -0.30 66.28 19.81
N GLN A 1070 1.02 66.49 19.88
CA GLN A 1070 1.81 66.39 21.12
C GLN A 1070 1.73 65.01 21.80
N GLU A 1071 1.41 63.96 21.03
CA GLU A 1071 1.35 62.58 21.50
C GLU A 1071 2.70 61.86 21.41
N LEU A 1072 3.70 62.49 20.78
CA LEU A 1072 5.02 61.94 20.51
C LEU A 1072 6.06 63.06 20.39
N THR A 1073 7.28 62.82 20.87
CA THR A 1073 8.45 63.66 20.60
C THR A 1073 9.46 62.97 19.67
N GLU A 1074 10.45 63.69 19.15
CA GLU A 1074 11.50 63.08 18.31
C GLU A 1074 12.30 62.00 19.05
N LYS A 1075 12.38 62.05 20.38
CA LYS A 1075 13.10 61.07 21.21
C LYS A 1075 12.41 59.70 21.24
N ASP A 1076 11.11 59.64 20.92
CA ASP A 1076 10.29 58.42 20.94
C ASP A 1076 10.30 57.68 19.58
N ILE A 1077 11.13 58.14 18.63
CA ILE A 1077 11.27 57.56 17.29
C ILE A 1077 12.53 56.71 17.21
N LEU A 1078 12.35 55.43 16.93
CA LEU A 1078 13.46 54.49 16.74
C LEU A 1078 13.79 54.33 15.26
N ILE A 1079 14.99 54.74 14.86
CA ILE A 1079 15.48 54.56 13.49
C ILE A 1079 16.15 53.20 13.33
N ILE A 1080 15.68 52.43 12.36
CA ILE A 1080 16.22 51.10 12.03
C ILE A 1080 16.53 51.08 10.53
N LYS A 1081 17.79 50.80 10.17
CA LYS A 1081 18.22 50.71 8.77
C LYS A 1081 17.82 49.39 8.14
N LYS A 1082 17.56 49.41 6.84
CA LYS A 1082 17.31 48.19 6.06
C LYS A 1082 18.55 47.30 6.09
N GLU A 1083 18.33 45.99 6.05
CA GLU A 1083 19.39 45.04 5.79
C GLU A 1083 19.89 45.18 4.35
N LYS A 1084 21.21 45.17 4.15
CA LYS A 1084 21.82 45.37 2.81
C LYS A 1084 21.38 44.31 1.78
N PHE A 1085 21.06 43.10 2.25
CA PHE A 1085 20.73 41.93 1.44
C PHE A 1085 19.22 41.66 1.34
N ASP A 1086 18.39 42.42 2.04
CA ASP A 1086 16.94 42.28 1.93
C ASP A 1086 16.40 43.25 0.87
N GLU A 1087 16.33 42.77 -0.37
CA GLU A 1087 15.79 43.52 -1.50
C GLU A 1087 14.34 43.93 -1.30
N ASN A 1088 13.58 43.27 -0.40
CA ASN A 1088 12.20 43.60 -0.08
C ASN A 1088 12.06 44.47 1.18
N GLY A 1089 13.14 44.73 1.92
CA GLY A 1089 13.17 45.61 3.09
C GLY A 1089 13.24 47.11 2.75
N GLN A 1090 13.08 47.95 3.78
CA GLN A 1090 13.20 49.41 3.72
C GLN A 1090 13.72 49.96 5.06
N ASP A 1091 14.23 51.19 5.05
CA ASP A 1091 14.55 51.91 6.29
C ASP A 1091 13.25 52.18 7.05
N ILE A 1092 13.29 52.10 8.38
CA ILE A 1092 12.10 52.17 9.23
C ILE A 1092 12.32 53.24 10.30
N ARG A 1093 11.34 54.15 10.43
CA ARG A 1093 11.19 55.07 11.56
C ARG A 1093 10.04 54.53 12.41
N LEU A 1094 10.37 53.78 13.45
CA LEU A 1094 9.42 53.01 14.24
C LEU A 1094 8.98 53.79 15.48
N THR A 1095 7.69 53.74 15.80
CA THR A 1095 7.14 54.31 17.04
C THR A 1095 5.89 53.54 17.49
N LYS A 1096 5.37 53.89 18.68
CA LYS A 1096 4.19 53.26 19.28
C LYS A 1096 2.94 53.34 18.37
N GLY A 1097 2.23 52.23 18.29
CA GLY A 1097 1.00 52.03 17.52
C GLY A 1097 1.21 51.72 16.03
N MET A 1098 2.46 51.61 15.56
CA MET A 1098 2.72 51.26 14.17
C MET A 1098 2.46 49.76 13.89
N PRO A 1099 1.82 49.41 12.75
CA PRO A 1099 1.58 48.03 12.35
C PRO A 1099 2.81 47.41 11.71
N ILE A 1100 3.11 46.16 12.06
CA ILE A 1100 4.23 45.40 11.52
C ILE A 1100 3.77 43.98 11.13
N ILE A 1101 4.51 43.35 10.23
CA ILE A 1101 4.24 41.99 9.77
C ILE A 1101 5.53 41.19 9.80
N SER A 1102 5.49 40.00 10.37
CA SER A 1102 6.64 39.10 10.38
C SER A 1102 6.95 38.62 8.95
N LYS A 1103 8.23 38.43 8.66
CA LYS A 1103 8.70 37.89 7.37
C LYS A 1103 9.39 36.53 7.49
N VAL A 1104 9.55 36.03 8.71
CA VAL A 1104 10.19 34.75 9.04
C VAL A 1104 9.40 34.04 10.12
N ASN A 1105 9.60 32.73 10.22
CA ASN A 1105 9.25 31.97 11.42
C ASN A 1105 10.42 32.01 12.42
N ARG A 1106 10.14 32.19 13.71
CA ARG A 1106 11.11 32.05 14.82
C ARG A 1106 10.51 31.24 15.95
N VAL A 1107 11.02 30.03 16.17
CA VAL A 1107 10.48 29.07 17.15
C VAL A 1107 10.57 29.59 18.57
N ASN A 1108 11.78 30.00 18.94
CA ASN A 1108 12.12 30.47 20.29
C ASN A 1108 11.36 31.73 20.69
N MET A 1109 10.85 32.48 19.72
CA MET A 1109 10.07 33.70 19.93
C MET A 1109 8.58 33.52 19.64
N ASN A 1110 8.15 32.30 19.26
CA ASN A 1110 6.79 32.01 18.82
C ASN A 1110 6.27 32.93 17.70
N ILE A 1111 7.14 33.38 16.80
CA ILE A 1111 6.77 34.24 15.66
C ILE A 1111 6.55 33.36 14.44
N VAL A 1112 5.43 33.60 13.75
CA VAL A 1112 5.06 32.91 12.52
C VAL A 1112 5.09 33.88 11.35
N ASN A 1113 5.55 33.48 10.16
CA ASN A 1113 5.61 34.30 8.95
C ASN A 1113 4.22 34.83 8.52
N ASN A 1114 4.16 36.09 8.10
CA ASN A 1114 2.94 36.84 7.75
C ASN A 1114 1.96 37.09 8.92
N GLN A 1115 2.36 36.82 10.15
CA GLN A 1115 1.64 37.23 11.36
C GLN A 1115 1.79 38.74 11.55
N THR A 1116 0.70 39.41 11.93
CA THR A 1116 0.65 40.87 12.09
C THR A 1116 0.66 41.26 13.57
N PHE A 1117 1.39 42.32 13.88
CA PHE A 1117 1.57 42.84 15.23
C PHE A 1117 1.45 44.36 15.24
N ILE A 1118 1.24 44.92 16.43
CA ILE A 1118 1.28 46.36 16.71
C ILE A 1118 2.43 46.64 17.66
N VAL A 1119 3.17 47.73 17.43
CA VAL A 1119 4.20 48.19 18.37
C VAL A 1119 3.52 48.78 19.60
N LYS A 1120 3.64 48.13 20.76
CA LYS A 1120 3.02 48.56 22.02
C LYS A 1120 3.86 49.62 22.72
N GLU A 1121 5.18 49.42 22.75
CA GLU A 1121 6.11 50.28 23.45
C GLU A 1121 7.52 50.16 22.87
N ILE A 1122 8.33 51.21 23.02
CA ILE A 1122 9.76 51.20 22.65
C ILE A 1122 10.56 51.75 23.83
N ASN A 1123 11.41 50.89 24.40
CA ASN A 1123 12.26 51.19 25.54
C ASN A 1123 13.73 51.09 25.11
N LYS A 1124 14.34 52.24 24.76
CA LYS A 1124 15.70 52.34 24.21
C LYS A 1124 15.88 51.47 22.97
N ASP A 1125 16.54 50.32 23.13
CA ASP A 1125 16.82 49.34 22.06
C ASP A 1125 15.89 48.12 22.12
N ILE A 1126 14.88 48.10 23.00
CA ILE A 1126 13.89 47.02 23.12
C ILE A 1126 12.55 47.52 22.58
N ILE A 1127 11.95 46.73 21.69
CA ILE A 1127 10.67 46.99 21.04
C ILE A 1127 9.70 45.93 21.55
N ILE A 1128 8.63 46.38 22.21
CA ILE A 1128 7.56 45.50 22.71
C ILE A 1128 6.44 45.49 21.68
N ILE A 1129 6.12 44.31 21.16
CA ILE A 1129 5.09 44.11 20.14
C ILE A 1129 3.98 43.22 20.69
N GLU A 1130 2.75 43.46 20.22
CA GLU A 1130 1.54 42.75 20.61
C GLU A 1130 0.87 42.19 19.35
N ASP A 1131 0.41 40.94 19.38
CA ASP A 1131 -0.29 40.33 18.24
C ASP A 1131 -1.60 41.08 17.94
N GLU A 1132 -1.93 41.27 16.65
CA GLU A 1132 -3.14 42.01 16.24
C GLU A 1132 -4.45 41.28 16.63
N PHE A 1133 -4.42 39.97 16.88
CA PHE A 1133 -5.59 39.14 17.15
C PHE A 1133 -5.62 38.52 18.55
N ASP A 1134 -4.47 38.38 19.23
CA ASP A 1134 -4.38 37.87 20.61
C ASP A 1134 -3.51 38.78 21.50
N ASN A 1135 -4.18 39.62 22.30
CA ASN A 1135 -3.53 40.57 23.21
C ASN A 1135 -2.69 39.89 24.31
N ASN A 1136 -2.79 38.56 24.49
CA ASN A 1136 -1.96 37.82 25.44
C ASN A 1136 -0.55 37.52 24.88
N ILE A 1137 -0.35 37.66 23.57
CA ILE A 1137 0.94 37.41 22.92
C ILE A 1137 1.73 38.73 22.86
N ILE A 1138 2.62 38.91 23.84
CA ILE A 1138 3.55 40.04 23.92
C ILE A 1138 4.96 39.53 23.70
N ILE A 1139 5.70 40.16 22.80
CA ILE A 1139 7.06 39.76 22.43
C ILE A 1139 8.01 40.95 22.56
N GLU A 1140 9.15 40.73 23.20
CA GLU A 1140 10.23 41.71 23.29
C GLU A 1140 11.30 41.45 22.23
N ILE A 1141 11.62 42.47 21.43
CA ILE A 1141 12.54 42.37 20.30
C ILE A 1141 13.64 43.43 20.44
N ASN A 1142 14.90 43.01 20.34
CA ASN A 1142 15.99 43.97 20.25
C ASN A 1142 15.99 44.66 18.88
N LYS A 1143 16.25 45.98 18.87
CA LYS A 1143 16.40 46.82 17.67
C LYS A 1143 17.27 46.18 16.60
N LYS A 1144 18.38 45.53 16.98
CA LYS A 1144 19.33 44.89 16.05
C LYS A 1144 18.75 43.69 15.30
N ASP A 1145 17.66 43.12 15.79
CA ASP A 1145 17.01 41.96 15.19
C ASP A 1145 15.70 42.31 14.48
N PHE A 1146 15.14 43.50 14.75
CA PHE A 1146 13.86 43.92 14.16
C PHE A 1146 13.83 43.82 12.63
N SER A 1147 14.81 44.42 11.94
CA SER A 1147 14.91 44.38 10.47
C SER A 1147 15.10 42.96 9.92
N LYS A 1148 15.48 41.97 10.74
CA LYS A 1148 15.62 40.56 10.34
C LYS A 1148 14.31 39.80 10.46
N LEU A 1149 13.39 40.29 11.30
CA LEU A 1149 12.16 39.60 11.69
C LEU A 1149 10.90 40.20 11.06
N PHE A 1150 10.86 41.52 10.88
CA PHE A 1150 9.63 42.24 10.54
C PHE A 1150 9.79 43.17 9.34
N TYR A 1151 8.67 43.42 8.68
CA TYR A 1151 8.44 44.57 7.82
C TYR A 1151 7.42 45.50 8.46
N ILE A 1152 7.52 46.80 8.19
CA ILE A 1152 6.41 47.72 8.44
C ILE A 1152 5.20 47.34 7.56
N ALA A 1153 4.00 47.44 8.10
CA ALA A 1153 2.78 46.86 7.53
C ALA A 1153 1.63 47.86 7.35
N PHE A 1154 1.91 49.16 7.21
CA PHE A 1154 0.90 50.12 6.72
C PHE A 1154 0.41 49.75 5.31
N CYS A 1155 1.28 49.12 4.51
CA CYS A 1155 0.99 48.48 3.25
C CYS A 1155 1.59 47.08 3.20
N ILE A 1156 0.78 46.10 2.80
CA ILE A 1156 1.21 44.72 2.49
C ILE A 1156 0.85 44.37 1.04
N THR A 1157 1.44 43.30 0.51
CA THR A 1157 1.03 42.82 -0.82
C THR A 1157 -0.30 42.08 -0.73
N VAL A 1158 -1.10 42.10 -1.80
CA VAL A 1158 -2.42 41.43 -1.87
C VAL A 1158 -2.33 39.94 -1.53
N HIS A 1159 -1.26 39.26 -1.94
CA HIS A 1159 -0.98 37.86 -1.58
C HIS A 1159 -0.93 37.62 -0.07
N LYS A 1160 -0.31 38.54 0.69
CA LYS A 1160 -0.20 38.44 2.15
C LYS A 1160 -1.50 38.82 2.88
N SER A 1161 -2.48 39.37 2.17
CA SER A 1161 -3.78 39.74 2.74
C SER A 1161 -4.82 38.62 2.69
N GLN A 1162 -4.56 37.53 1.95
CA GLN A 1162 -5.48 36.40 1.87
C GLN A 1162 -5.72 35.78 3.26
N GLY A 1163 -6.92 35.25 3.51
CA GLY A 1163 -7.42 34.91 4.85
C GLY A 1163 -7.70 36.09 5.83
N ALA A 1164 -7.32 37.34 5.54
CA ALA A 1164 -7.60 38.49 6.43
C ALA A 1164 -9.00 39.10 6.24
N THR A 1165 -9.44 39.88 7.23
CA THR A 1165 -10.69 40.66 7.19
C THR A 1165 -10.45 42.07 7.71
N TYR A 1166 -10.96 43.07 7.00
CA TYR A 1166 -10.86 44.47 7.34
C TYR A 1166 -12.24 45.05 7.63
N ASN A 1167 -12.43 45.52 8.86
CA ASN A 1167 -13.63 46.22 9.33
C ASN A 1167 -13.37 47.74 9.44
N THR A 1168 -12.37 48.24 8.72
CA THR A 1168 -11.91 49.63 8.75
C THR A 1168 -11.44 50.06 7.36
N ASN A 1169 -11.40 51.37 7.13
CA ASN A 1169 -10.98 51.95 5.86
C ASN A 1169 -9.60 51.45 5.42
N TYR A 1170 -9.51 50.85 4.24
CA TYR A 1170 -8.26 50.44 3.60
C TYR A 1170 -8.20 50.89 2.14
N THR A 1171 -6.99 50.92 1.59
CA THR A 1171 -6.73 51.41 0.22
C THR A 1171 -6.09 50.33 -0.63
N ILE A 1172 -6.58 50.15 -1.84
CA ILE A 1172 -6.03 49.26 -2.87
C ILE A 1172 -5.28 50.12 -3.89
N HIS A 1173 -4.01 49.79 -4.07
CA HIS A 1173 -3.11 50.41 -5.05
C HIS A 1173 -2.88 49.47 -6.23
N GLU A 1174 -2.48 50.03 -7.37
CA GLU A 1174 -2.10 49.26 -8.57
C GLU A 1174 -3.24 48.40 -9.15
N TRP A 1175 -4.50 48.83 -8.99
CA TRP A 1175 -5.69 48.08 -9.43
C TRP A 1175 -5.60 47.55 -10.86
N ASN A 1176 -5.05 48.34 -11.78
CA ASN A 1176 -4.92 47.97 -13.20
C ASN A 1176 -3.90 46.86 -13.46
N LEU A 1177 -2.99 46.59 -12.51
CA LEU A 1177 -2.03 45.49 -12.60
C LEU A 1177 -2.55 44.20 -11.95
N TYR A 1178 -3.69 44.25 -11.27
CA TYR A 1178 -4.24 43.09 -10.57
C TYR A 1178 -4.88 42.12 -11.57
N THR A 1179 -4.57 40.84 -11.42
CA THR A 1179 -5.35 39.77 -12.04
C THR A 1179 -6.75 39.72 -11.42
N ASP A 1180 -7.70 39.04 -12.06
CA ASP A 1180 -9.05 38.88 -11.54
C ASP A 1180 -9.06 38.29 -10.12
N LYS A 1181 -8.22 37.27 -9.87
CA LYS A 1181 -8.06 36.69 -8.53
C LYS A 1181 -7.53 37.71 -7.51
N MET A 1182 -6.60 38.58 -7.89
CA MET A 1182 -6.10 39.65 -7.00
C MET A 1182 -7.16 40.72 -6.73
N LYS A 1183 -7.93 41.13 -7.74
CA LYS A 1183 -9.07 42.06 -7.58
C LYS A 1183 -10.08 41.47 -6.60
N TYR A 1184 -10.44 40.20 -6.79
CA TYR A 1184 -11.33 39.49 -5.90
C TYR A 1184 -10.81 39.37 -4.47
N VAL A 1185 -9.56 38.95 -4.27
CA VAL A 1185 -8.97 38.84 -2.93
C VAL A 1185 -8.95 40.21 -2.25
N SER A 1186 -8.56 41.27 -2.96
CA SER A 1186 -8.46 42.61 -2.38
C SER A 1186 -9.80 43.24 -2.01
N LEU A 1187 -10.87 43.06 -2.81
CA LEU A 1187 -12.22 43.53 -2.49
C LEU A 1187 -12.84 42.71 -1.34
N SER A 1188 -12.67 41.39 -1.38
CA SER A 1188 -13.29 40.47 -0.42
C SER A 1188 -12.71 40.51 1.00
N ARG A 1189 -11.70 41.35 1.26
CA ARG A 1189 -11.21 41.60 2.63
C ARG A 1189 -12.20 42.42 3.44
N SER A 1190 -12.99 43.28 2.80
CA SER A 1190 -13.91 44.18 3.49
C SER A 1190 -15.19 43.50 3.94
N THR A 1191 -15.79 44.03 5.00
CA THR A 1191 -17.19 43.74 5.39
C THR A 1191 -18.18 44.74 4.81
N ASP A 1192 -17.73 45.94 4.42
CA ASP A 1192 -18.57 47.00 3.85
C ASP A 1192 -17.83 47.69 2.69
N ILE A 1193 -18.56 48.00 1.61
CA ILE A 1193 -18.03 48.73 0.45
C ILE A 1193 -17.46 50.10 0.82
N LYS A 1194 -18.03 50.76 1.84
CA LYS A 1194 -17.63 52.09 2.32
C LYS A 1194 -16.19 52.12 2.85
N PHE A 1195 -15.66 50.98 3.27
CA PHE A 1195 -14.28 50.89 3.76
C PHE A 1195 -13.24 50.82 2.65
N ILE A 1196 -13.65 50.63 1.40
CA ILE A 1196 -12.74 50.38 0.29
C ILE A 1196 -12.40 51.69 -0.41
N ASN A 1197 -11.10 51.94 -0.57
CA ASN A 1197 -10.57 53.03 -1.38
C ASN A 1197 -9.72 52.45 -2.51
N ILE A 1198 -9.86 52.95 -3.74
CA ILE A 1198 -9.07 52.48 -4.89
C ILE A 1198 -8.38 53.65 -5.57
N ILE A 1199 -7.05 53.68 -5.47
CA ILE A 1199 -6.21 54.69 -6.12
C ILE A 1199 -5.68 54.14 -7.44
N ILE A 1200 -6.14 54.74 -8.53
CA ILE A 1200 -5.62 54.50 -9.88
C ILE A 1200 -4.71 55.68 -10.21
N LYS A 1201 -3.44 55.43 -10.53
CA LYS A 1201 -2.60 56.49 -11.11
C LYS A 1201 -3.18 56.83 -12.48
N SER A 1202 -3.46 58.11 -12.72
CA SER A 1202 -3.62 58.61 -14.09
C SER A 1202 -2.32 58.32 -14.84
N ASN A 1203 -2.42 57.71 -16.02
CA ASN A 1203 -1.30 57.66 -16.95
C ASN A 1203 -0.95 59.11 -17.31
N LYS A 1204 0.10 59.63 -16.68
CA LYS A 1204 0.86 60.77 -17.17
C LYS A 1204 2.29 60.31 -17.36
#